data_AF-A0A6P7Z9Z9-F1
#
_entry.id   AF-A0A6P7Z9Z9-F1
#
_cell.length_a   1.000
_cell.length_b   1.000
_cell.length_c   1.000
_cell.angle_alpha   90.00
_cell.angle_beta   90.00
_cell.angle_gamma   90.00
#
_symmetry.space_group_name_H-M   'P 1'
#
loop_
_entity.id
_entity.type
_entity.pdbx_description
1 polymer ?
#
loop_
_entity_poly.entity_id
_entity_poly.type
_entity_poly.pdbx_seq_one_letter_code
_entity_poly.pdbx_strand_id
1 'polypeptide(L)'
;MSSVSGESPRSSDSEEEEKPLFPIAPTFNIEEEWPRNVSESPALQYLDELFSTGKLPGTKVAKLKAKYTLLHDTLKRIQDSEIQLLQDAKRFTIELEQQRRELQKADDFPAVVKTEGANLRKQLFKYQNEYAQAKEREHNMQYKLNRLQEEKEILEREYERIPNLAELEKKAKMLKDTCEDLRKESSQRKLEIKALKEDLEFKQKQVLKEQEELKIVLEEQNSLKDELVQLHNFPAQLAKDMEKINRRTVEVQKNIRKLDLNCQELSTVVKQVEFKAKKMMEEKQDITRELEGKQAFLENKEQQFNQLTKMLLLAKENEAMAFSERATVDLNLRHATIQRQAQNEALTRKQREKDRELKNVKKLELQLKTASDALSHVQMIYEKLQVEMDVLPEDDGSLLERRMVLHQEVETIKRNLAQQQTLTDVEAHMVEQCIAEEQQLIKEQTQYREDLISLTRLAQIKSDERDQKSRILVKAKRRCAVILQEIKEKDLFIVGHKKKSVRDEKRLEQFSAIYDIVRRERNKCVNLLQTANQRISEMREKTRIMGNEIEILRTNVLNKERQLQKAKLKQTNSQMIRDSLRNSISKTSVSFQEMNDRKQQQKLEIGRLTRMITSAEDDMIDLRRKYESAIQNRNERGIQLIEREEEVCIFYEKMNIQEMLIRNGDVEIQAMDEKIRFLKMQTTEKNRQIDQARKCLSDKKVLEEEIVSLQIQLARCRDKVHELELKMEDPNAENRIRQLEGNDPSQADLIKKIEELELRLAEKEEKLLEKDLLFEQVLRLSDRLQIKAENGKYDTLTLANKMSDLQRKIKDTTRKMMALIAELSMKQAKTIKLQQEVRDKEQFVETCYARLEQGLPPSEETEQEWMRLLRNQRRHQADLEEKARNADEEKQHMLPNGLYTTAEQRPNAYIPEDVAALPLPRPYGALAPFKPTEPGTSMRHIRKPAVKPIEI
;
A
#
# COMPACT_ATOMS: atom_id res chain seq x y z
N MET A 1 4.03 68.01 22.78
CA MET A 1 2.94 68.74 23.47
C MET A 1 1.65 67.94 23.31
N SER A 2 0.67 68.11 24.21
CA SER A 2 -0.79 67.87 24.05
C SER A 2 -1.33 66.73 23.16
N SER A 3 -2.30 65.89 23.56
CA SER A 3 -2.90 65.52 24.87
C SER A 3 -4.06 64.53 24.63
N VAL A 4 -4.31 63.60 25.57
CA VAL A 4 -5.63 63.08 26.06
C VAL A 4 -6.81 63.04 25.06
N SER A 5 -7.50 61.92 24.76
CA SER A 5 -7.99 60.79 25.59
C SER A 5 -8.04 59.47 24.75
N GLY A 6 -8.52 58.28 25.17
CA GLY A 6 -9.42 57.85 26.27
C GLY A 6 -10.91 57.90 25.85
N GLU A 7 -11.75 56.87 25.96
CA GLU A 7 -11.60 55.49 26.47
C GLU A 7 -12.56 54.54 25.70
N SER A 8 -12.37 53.21 25.79
CA SER A 8 -13.34 52.21 25.28
C SER A 8 -13.91 51.37 26.44
N PRO A 9 -15.23 51.38 26.70
CA PRO A 9 -15.81 50.66 27.82
C PRO A 9 -16.02 49.16 27.54
N ARG A 10 -15.34 48.34 28.34
CA ARG A 10 -15.72 47.00 28.84
C ARG A 10 -16.86 46.27 28.12
N SER A 11 -16.53 45.14 27.49
CA SER A 11 -17.42 43.99 27.45
C SER A 11 -17.65 43.49 28.88
N SER A 12 -18.89 43.56 29.37
CA SER A 12 -19.32 42.86 30.58
C SER A 12 -20.00 41.56 30.17
N ASP A 13 -19.47 40.42 30.61
CA ASP A 13 -20.17 39.15 30.48
C ASP A 13 -21.46 39.21 31.32
N SER A 14 -22.61 39.25 30.65
CA SER A 14 -23.92 39.10 31.27
C SER A 14 -24.39 37.67 31.08
N GLU A 15 -24.66 36.97 32.18
CA GLU A 15 -25.22 35.62 32.17
C GLU A 15 -26.60 35.63 31.49
N GLU A 16 -26.74 34.90 30.37
CA GLU A 16 -28.01 34.80 29.65
C GLU A 16 -28.96 33.86 30.41
N GLU A 17 -29.75 34.42 31.32
CA GLU A 17 -30.94 33.75 31.85
C GLU A 17 -31.93 33.48 30.70
N GLU A 18 -32.08 32.22 30.30
CA GLU A 18 -33.06 31.78 29.30
C GLU A 18 -34.50 32.07 29.75
N LYS A 19 -35.01 33.26 29.40
CA LYS A 19 -36.42 33.61 29.59
C LYS A 19 -37.27 32.86 28.56
N PRO A 20 -38.22 32.00 28.96
CA PRO A 20 -39.06 31.28 28.02
C PRO A 20 -39.94 32.28 27.24
N LEU A 21 -39.80 32.24 25.91
CA LEU A 21 -40.63 33.02 24.98
C LEU A 21 -42.07 32.51 25.01
N PHE A 22 -42.94 33.21 25.75
CA PHE A 22 -44.39 33.02 25.64
C PHE A 22 -44.90 33.62 24.32
N PRO A 23 -45.49 32.83 23.41
CA PRO A 23 -46.10 33.38 22.20
C PRO A 23 -47.39 34.13 22.57
N ILE A 24 -47.44 35.43 22.30
CA ILE A 24 -48.66 36.23 22.41
C ILE A 24 -49.59 35.82 21.25
N ALA A 25 -50.81 35.39 21.57
CA ALA A 25 -51.79 35.00 20.56
C ALA A 25 -52.22 36.21 19.69
N PRO A 26 -52.32 36.07 18.36
CA PRO A 26 -52.70 37.17 17.48
C PRO A 26 -54.18 37.56 17.68
N THR A 27 -54.43 38.83 17.96
CA THR A 27 -55.78 39.38 18.10
C THR A 27 -56.41 39.64 16.72
N PHE A 28 -57.09 38.64 16.17
CA PHE A 28 -57.90 38.79 14.96
C PHE A 28 -59.20 39.55 15.27
N ASN A 29 -59.22 40.85 14.93
CA ASN A 29 -60.45 41.59 14.66
C ASN A 29 -60.67 41.59 13.14
N ILE A 30 -61.67 40.86 12.64
CA ILE A 30 -62.16 40.96 11.26
C ILE A 30 -63.68 41.08 11.30
N GLU A 31 -64.18 42.29 11.08
CA GLU A 31 -65.61 42.58 10.85
C GLU A 31 -65.97 42.40 9.36
N GLU A 32 -65.59 41.27 8.77
CA GLU A 32 -66.07 40.86 7.44
C GLU A 32 -67.19 39.84 7.60
N GLU A 33 -68.43 40.28 7.46
CA GLU A 33 -69.59 39.38 7.43
C GLU A 33 -69.59 38.57 6.12
N TRP A 34 -68.98 37.38 6.16
CA TRP A 34 -69.08 36.43 5.06
C TRP A 34 -70.54 35.99 4.85
N PRO A 35 -71.07 36.02 3.60
CA PRO A 35 -72.48 35.75 3.35
C PRO A 35 -72.85 34.33 3.77
N ARG A 36 -73.84 34.21 4.66
CA ARG A 36 -74.23 32.93 5.29
C ARG A 36 -74.80 31.89 4.32
N ASN A 37 -75.24 32.33 3.14
CA ASN A 37 -75.79 31.49 2.07
C ASN A 37 -74.83 31.43 0.88
N VAL A 38 -74.34 30.24 0.54
CA VAL A 38 -73.41 30.04 -0.58
C VAL A 38 -74.00 30.54 -1.91
N SER A 39 -75.32 30.44 -2.08
CA SER A 39 -76.12 30.90 -3.22
C SER A 39 -75.96 32.38 -3.56
N GLU A 40 -75.63 33.22 -2.58
CA GLU A 40 -75.50 34.67 -2.72
C GLU A 40 -74.05 35.09 -3.07
N SER A 41 -73.12 34.14 -3.20
CA SER A 41 -71.75 34.43 -3.63
C SER A 41 -71.71 35.02 -5.05
N PRO A 42 -71.03 36.16 -5.26
CA PRO A 42 -70.83 36.74 -6.60
C PRO A 42 -70.20 35.75 -7.59
N ALA A 43 -69.38 34.79 -7.12
CA ALA A 43 -68.78 33.77 -7.97
C ALA A 43 -69.81 32.78 -8.54
N LEU A 44 -70.90 32.48 -7.81
CA LEU A 44 -72.00 31.65 -8.33
C LEU A 44 -72.91 32.45 -9.28
N GLN A 45 -73.11 33.74 -9.01
CA GLN A 45 -73.90 34.65 -9.84
C GLN A 45 -73.22 34.88 -11.21
N TYR A 46 -71.93 35.21 -11.24
CA TYR A 46 -71.15 35.30 -12.50
C TYR A 46 -71.14 33.99 -13.29
N LEU A 47 -71.19 32.83 -12.61
CA LEU A 47 -71.31 31.54 -13.29
C LEU A 47 -72.69 31.31 -13.93
N ASP A 48 -73.76 31.92 -13.42
CA ASP A 48 -75.08 31.93 -14.09
C ASP A 48 -75.14 32.97 -15.23
N GLU A 49 -74.51 34.14 -15.09
CA GLU A 49 -74.40 35.11 -16.18
C GLU A 49 -73.62 34.56 -17.39
N LEU A 50 -72.57 33.79 -17.13
CA LEU A 50 -71.80 33.09 -18.17
C LEU A 50 -72.56 31.89 -18.77
N PHE A 51 -73.60 31.39 -18.09
CA PHE A 51 -74.54 30.40 -18.64
C PHE A 51 -75.61 31.08 -19.50
N SER A 52 -76.27 32.13 -19.00
CA SER A 52 -77.36 32.84 -19.68
C SER A 52 -76.89 33.60 -20.93
N THR A 53 -75.64 34.08 -20.93
CA THR A 53 -74.98 34.62 -22.14
C THR A 53 -74.47 33.55 -23.12
N GLY A 54 -74.74 32.27 -22.87
CA GLY A 54 -74.40 31.15 -23.76
C GLY A 54 -72.91 30.79 -23.84
N LYS A 55 -72.04 31.47 -23.07
CA LYS A 55 -70.57 31.35 -23.16
C LYS A 55 -70.02 30.08 -22.51
N LEU A 56 -70.77 29.44 -21.61
CA LEU A 56 -70.41 28.16 -20.99
C LEU A 56 -71.58 27.16 -21.09
N PRO A 57 -71.34 25.89 -21.49
CA PRO A 57 -72.37 24.87 -21.45
C PRO A 57 -72.73 24.50 -19.99
N GLY A 58 -74.02 24.31 -19.71
CA GLY A 58 -74.53 24.13 -18.34
C GLY A 58 -73.89 22.98 -17.55
N THR A 59 -73.45 21.91 -18.21
CA THR A 59 -72.72 20.80 -17.58
C THR A 59 -71.34 21.20 -17.05
N LYS A 60 -70.70 22.23 -17.63
CA LYS A 60 -69.43 22.80 -17.16
C LYS A 60 -69.68 23.81 -16.04
N VAL A 61 -70.76 24.59 -16.14
CA VAL A 61 -71.20 25.52 -15.08
C VAL A 61 -71.56 24.76 -13.81
N ALA A 62 -72.39 23.72 -13.88
CA ALA A 62 -72.75 22.87 -12.75
C ALA A 62 -71.52 22.25 -12.07
N LYS A 63 -70.53 21.78 -12.85
CA LYS A 63 -69.25 21.26 -12.31
C LYS A 63 -68.39 22.35 -11.62
N LEU A 64 -68.43 23.58 -12.11
CA LEU A 64 -67.72 24.71 -11.46
C LEU A 64 -68.44 25.16 -10.18
N LYS A 65 -69.78 25.26 -10.21
CA LYS A 65 -70.59 25.52 -9.02
C LYS A 65 -70.36 24.46 -7.93
N ALA A 66 -70.43 23.18 -8.26
CA ALA A 66 -70.17 22.08 -7.32
C ALA A 66 -68.76 22.09 -6.73
N LYS A 67 -67.75 22.54 -7.50
CA LYS A 67 -66.39 22.75 -6.97
C LYS A 67 -66.29 23.97 -6.05
N TYR A 68 -66.99 25.06 -6.36
CA TYR A 68 -67.01 26.25 -5.53
C TYR A 68 -67.75 26.04 -4.21
N THR A 69 -68.90 25.35 -4.23
CA THR A 69 -69.62 24.97 -3.00
C THR A 69 -68.78 24.04 -2.13
N LEU A 70 -68.12 23.02 -2.73
CA LEU A 70 -67.22 22.14 -2.00
C LEU A 70 -66.06 22.92 -1.35
N LEU A 71 -65.45 23.88 -2.07
CA LEU A 71 -64.39 24.72 -1.53
C LEU A 71 -64.88 25.57 -0.35
N HIS A 72 -66.03 26.23 -0.50
CA HIS A 72 -66.66 27.03 0.56
C HIS A 72 -66.98 26.17 1.80
N ASP A 73 -67.58 24.99 1.61
CA ASP A 73 -67.87 24.04 2.69
C ASP A 73 -66.60 23.56 3.40
N THR A 74 -65.50 23.32 2.68
CA THR A 74 -64.21 22.97 3.31
C THR A 74 -63.60 24.13 4.08
N LEU A 75 -63.66 25.36 3.54
CA LEU A 75 -63.13 26.55 4.22
C LEU A 75 -63.93 26.85 5.49
N LYS A 76 -65.26 26.75 5.42
CA LYS A 76 -66.15 26.89 6.57
C LYS A 76 -65.86 25.85 7.67
N ARG A 77 -65.68 24.57 7.31
CA ARG A 77 -65.28 23.52 8.27
C ARG A 77 -63.93 23.80 8.94
N ILE A 78 -62.97 24.34 8.19
CA ILE A 78 -61.67 24.75 8.75
C ILE A 78 -61.87 25.89 9.74
N GLN A 79 -62.62 26.93 9.38
CA GLN A 79 -62.91 28.07 10.25
C GLN A 79 -63.69 27.66 11.51
N ASP A 80 -64.70 26.79 11.39
CA ASP A 80 -65.45 26.21 12.51
C ASP A 80 -64.49 25.43 13.45
N SER A 81 -63.53 24.67 12.90
CA SER A 81 -62.54 23.93 13.69
C SER A 81 -61.49 24.83 14.35
N GLU A 82 -61.09 25.93 13.70
CA GLU A 82 -60.19 26.94 14.26
C GLU A 82 -60.87 27.69 15.43
N ILE A 83 -62.15 28.04 15.28
CA ILE A 83 -62.98 28.61 16.35
C ILE A 83 -63.11 27.64 17.53
N GLN A 84 -63.29 26.34 17.29
CA GLN A 84 -63.30 25.33 18.36
C GLN A 84 -61.94 25.24 19.07
N LEU A 85 -60.83 25.12 18.33
CA LEU A 85 -59.49 25.07 18.91
C LEU A 85 -59.14 26.34 19.71
N LEU A 86 -59.60 27.52 19.28
CA LEU A 86 -59.45 28.78 20.03
C LEU A 86 -60.36 28.85 21.28
N GLN A 87 -61.51 28.18 21.30
CA GLN A 87 -62.34 28.04 22.50
C GLN A 87 -61.73 27.06 23.49
N ASP A 88 -61.23 25.92 23.04
CA ASP A 88 -60.59 24.93 23.90
C ASP A 88 -59.24 25.44 24.44
N ALA A 89 -58.45 26.16 23.64
CA ALA A 89 -57.27 26.88 24.13
C ALA A 89 -57.62 27.85 25.28
N LYS A 90 -58.72 28.61 25.17
CA LYS A 90 -59.21 29.50 26.24
C LYS A 90 -59.72 28.74 27.47
N ARG A 91 -60.30 27.55 27.30
CA ARG A 91 -60.68 26.67 28.44
C ARG A 91 -59.44 26.16 29.16
N PHE A 92 -58.47 25.61 28.43
CA PHE A 92 -57.23 25.08 29.02
C PHE A 92 -56.36 26.16 29.68
N THR A 93 -56.35 27.41 29.20
CA THR A 93 -55.67 28.50 29.95
C THR A 93 -56.39 28.84 31.25
N ILE A 94 -57.72 28.83 31.30
CA ILE A 94 -58.50 29.03 32.53
C ILE A 94 -58.28 27.87 33.52
N GLU A 95 -58.26 26.61 33.05
CA GLU A 95 -57.96 25.45 33.88
C GLU A 95 -56.53 25.47 34.43
N LEU A 96 -55.53 25.83 33.60
CA LEU A 96 -54.15 26.02 34.03
C LEU A 96 -54.01 27.15 35.06
N GLU A 97 -54.76 28.24 34.93
CA GLU A 97 -54.81 29.28 35.96
C GLU A 97 -55.46 28.80 37.26
N GLN A 98 -56.51 27.99 37.20
CA GLN A 98 -57.14 27.40 38.40
C GLN A 98 -56.17 26.45 39.11
N GLN A 99 -55.56 25.51 38.38
CA GLN A 99 -54.55 24.58 38.92
C GLN A 99 -53.33 25.30 39.51
N ARG A 100 -52.87 26.40 38.90
CA ARG A 100 -51.79 27.24 39.46
C ARG A 100 -52.19 27.92 40.76
N ARG A 101 -53.43 28.43 40.87
CA ARG A 101 -53.96 29.03 42.11
C ARG A 101 -54.18 27.98 43.21
N GLU A 102 -54.45 26.72 42.85
CA GLU A 102 -54.56 25.60 43.80
C GLU A 102 -53.19 25.13 44.29
N LEU A 103 -52.19 25.05 43.40
CA LEU A 103 -50.80 24.80 43.77
C LEU A 103 -50.26 25.88 44.73
N GLN A 104 -50.47 27.16 44.42
CA GLN A 104 -50.06 28.25 45.32
C GLN A 104 -50.70 28.15 46.72
N LYS A 105 -51.98 27.72 46.81
CA LYS A 105 -52.65 27.46 48.10
C LYS A 105 -52.12 26.22 48.84
N ALA A 106 -51.45 25.30 48.15
CA ALA A 106 -50.78 24.14 48.76
C ALA A 106 -49.36 24.49 49.23
N ASP A 107 -48.67 25.38 48.52
CA ASP A 107 -47.34 25.90 48.91
C ASP A 107 -47.41 26.87 50.11
N ASP A 108 -48.52 27.61 50.27
CA ASP A 108 -48.81 28.49 51.42
C ASP A 108 -49.13 27.70 52.72
N PHE A 109 -48.20 26.83 53.13
CA PHE A 109 -48.31 26.06 54.36
C PHE A 109 -48.28 26.99 55.60
N PRO A 110 -49.25 26.90 56.53
CA PRO A 110 -49.43 27.91 57.58
C PRO A 110 -48.22 27.97 58.53
N ALA A 111 -47.50 29.09 58.43
CA ALA A 111 -46.42 29.42 59.36
C ALA A 111 -46.96 29.79 60.76
N VAL A 112 -46.07 29.75 61.75
CA VAL A 112 -46.31 30.13 63.16
C VAL A 112 -47.14 29.14 64.00
N VAL A 113 -46.48 28.06 64.44
CA VAL A 113 -46.19 27.91 65.88
C VAL A 113 -44.75 27.39 66.05
N LYS A 114 -43.93 28.06 66.88
CA LYS A 114 -42.56 27.61 67.22
C LYS A 114 -42.55 26.80 68.53
N THR A 115 -43.10 25.58 68.51
CA THR A 115 -42.90 24.60 69.60
C THR A 115 -41.67 23.73 69.34
N GLU A 116 -41.06 23.19 70.40
CA GLU A 116 -39.87 22.34 70.29
C GLU A 116 -40.12 21.09 69.43
N GLY A 117 -41.34 20.53 69.49
CA GLY A 117 -41.77 19.43 68.62
C GLY A 117 -41.71 19.76 67.13
N ALA A 118 -41.86 21.03 66.73
CA ALA A 118 -41.69 21.45 65.34
C ALA A 118 -40.20 21.51 64.94
N ASN A 119 -39.30 21.89 65.85
CA ASN A 119 -37.85 21.85 65.63
C ASN A 119 -37.34 20.40 65.57
N LEU A 120 -37.78 19.54 66.48
CA LEU A 120 -37.47 18.11 66.47
C LEU A 120 -38.00 17.42 65.21
N ARG A 121 -39.24 17.73 64.76
CA ARG A 121 -39.74 17.26 63.46
C ARG A 121 -38.89 17.75 62.29
N LYS A 122 -38.43 19.01 62.28
CA LYS A 122 -37.53 19.53 61.22
C LYS A 122 -36.16 18.84 61.23
N GLN A 123 -35.60 18.51 62.39
CA GLN A 123 -34.36 17.72 62.49
C GLN A 123 -34.59 16.28 62.03
N LEU A 124 -35.69 15.65 62.45
CA LEU A 124 -36.05 14.28 62.07
C LEU A 124 -36.27 14.15 60.55
N PHE A 125 -36.98 15.09 59.93
CA PHE A 125 -37.12 15.15 58.46
C PHE A 125 -35.79 15.38 57.74
N LYS A 126 -34.88 16.21 58.28
CA LYS A 126 -33.52 16.33 57.71
C LYS A 126 -32.78 15.01 57.74
N TYR A 127 -32.72 14.33 58.89
CA TYR A 127 -32.05 13.04 59.01
C TYR A 127 -32.72 11.94 58.19
N GLN A 128 -34.05 11.96 58.02
CA GLN A 128 -34.75 11.05 57.09
C GLN A 128 -34.38 11.31 55.63
N ASN A 129 -34.31 12.57 55.20
CA ASN A 129 -33.91 12.92 53.83
C ASN A 129 -32.43 12.61 53.57
N GLU A 130 -31.55 12.89 54.53
CA GLU A 130 -30.12 12.54 54.48
C GLU A 130 -29.92 11.01 54.43
N TYR A 131 -30.70 10.25 55.21
CA TYR A 131 -30.71 8.79 55.17
C TYR A 131 -31.25 8.23 53.85
N ALA A 132 -32.36 8.77 53.32
CA ALA A 132 -32.92 8.37 52.03
C ALA A 132 -31.90 8.62 50.91
N GLN A 133 -31.29 9.81 50.87
CA GLN A 133 -30.27 10.16 49.88
C GLN A 133 -29.00 9.30 50.03
N ALA A 134 -28.62 8.90 51.24
CA ALA A 134 -27.53 7.94 51.44
C ALA A 134 -27.89 6.55 50.88
N LYS A 135 -29.14 6.10 51.06
CA LYS A 135 -29.64 4.81 50.58
C LYS A 135 -29.77 4.76 49.06
N GLU A 136 -30.18 5.87 48.43
CA GLU A 136 -30.16 6.03 46.97
C GLU A 136 -28.73 5.98 46.42
N ARG A 137 -27.75 6.63 47.08
CA ARG A 137 -26.33 6.52 46.69
C ARG A 137 -25.83 5.08 46.83
N GLU A 138 -26.17 4.40 47.92
CA GLU A 138 -25.82 2.98 48.14
C GLU A 138 -26.36 2.10 47.02
N HIS A 139 -27.65 2.21 46.70
CA HIS A 139 -28.29 1.45 45.63
C HIS A 139 -27.69 1.76 44.25
N ASN A 140 -27.42 3.04 43.94
CA ASN A 140 -26.74 3.44 42.71
C ASN A 140 -25.29 2.91 42.61
N MET A 141 -24.58 2.78 43.73
CA MET A 141 -23.24 2.17 43.76
C MET A 141 -23.33 0.66 43.59
N GLN A 142 -24.25 -0.03 44.27
CA GLN A 142 -24.50 -1.46 44.10
C GLN A 142 -24.86 -1.79 42.63
N TYR A 143 -25.75 -1.01 42.02
CA TYR A 143 -26.14 -1.19 40.62
C TYR A 143 -24.97 -1.02 39.64
N LYS A 144 -24.08 -0.05 39.87
CA LYS A 144 -22.83 0.10 39.10
C LYS A 144 -21.85 -1.06 39.33
N LEU A 145 -21.75 -1.55 40.57
CA LEU A 145 -20.88 -2.68 40.92
C LEU A 145 -21.34 -3.95 40.21
N ASN A 146 -22.65 -4.22 40.18
CA ASN A 146 -23.23 -5.36 39.45
C ASN A 146 -22.98 -5.25 37.94
N ARG A 147 -23.22 -4.08 37.32
CA ARG A 147 -22.88 -3.88 35.89
C ARG A 147 -21.41 -4.12 35.59
N LEU A 148 -20.51 -3.62 36.44
CA LEU A 148 -19.06 -3.84 36.28
C LEU A 148 -18.65 -5.31 36.50
N GLN A 149 -19.42 -6.07 37.30
CA GLN A 149 -19.25 -7.53 37.42
C GLN A 149 -19.77 -8.26 36.17
N GLU A 150 -20.93 -7.89 35.64
CA GLU A 150 -21.47 -8.43 34.38
C GLU A 150 -20.51 -8.15 33.20
N GLU A 151 -20.03 -6.92 33.07
CA GLU A 151 -19.00 -6.53 32.09
C GLU A 151 -17.70 -7.32 32.27
N LYS A 152 -17.24 -7.51 33.52
CA LYS A 152 -16.06 -8.34 33.82
C LYS A 152 -16.27 -9.80 33.41
N GLU A 153 -17.40 -10.42 33.75
CA GLU A 153 -17.68 -11.80 33.35
C GLU A 153 -17.80 -11.96 31.83
N ILE A 154 -18.36 -10.97 31.13
CA ILE A 154 -18.41 -10.97 29.66
C ILE A 154 -16.98 -10.92 29.10
N LEU A 155 -16.13 -10.01 29.60
CA LEU A 155 -14.74 -9.88 29.18
C LEU A 155 -13.89 -11.11 29.52
N GLU A 156 -14.14 -11.78 30.64
CA GLU A 156 -13.48 -13.05 30.99
C GLU A 156 -13.91 -14.19 30.05
N ARG A 157 -15.22 -14.30 29.74
CA ARG A 157 -15.73 -15.25 28.72
C ARG A 157 -15.22 -14.93 27.32
N GLU A 158 -14.99 -13.68 26.98
CA GLU A 158 -14.37 -13.27 25.71
C GLU A 158 -12.87 -13.60 25.68
N TYR A 159 -12.15 -13.41 26.80
CA TYR A 159 -10.76 -13.79 26.95
C TYR A 159 -10.56 -15.31 26.81
N GLU A 160 -11.41 -16.12 27.45
CA GLU A 160 -11.44 -17.59 27.30
C GLU A 160 -11.80 -18.05 25.89
N ARG A 161 -12.48 -17.22 25.09
CA ARG A 161 -12.79 -17.49 23.68
C ARG A 161 -11.64 -17.15 22.71
N ILE A 162 -10.57 -16.49 23.16
CA ILE A 162 -9.37 -16.25 22.35
C ILE A 162 -8.64 -17.60 22.17
N PRO A 163 -8.51 -18.15 20.95
CA PRO A 163 -7.86 -19.43 20.76
C PRO A 163 -6.38 -19.36 21.16
N ASN A 164 -5.87 -20.41 21.81
CA ASN A 164 -4.47 -20.53 22.20
C ASN A 164 -3.51 -20.19 21.04
N LEU A 165 -2.37 -19.56 21.33
CA LEU A 165 -1.43 -19.07 20.31
C LEU A 165 -1.07 -20.14 19.26
N ALA A 166 -0.86 -21.38 19.69
CA ALA A 166 -0.54 -22.51 18.83
C ALA A 166 -1.66 -22.91 17.84
N GLU A 167 -2.93 -22.62 18.16
CA GLU A 167 -4.04 -22.78 17.21
C GLU A 167 -4.13 -21.63 16.22
N LEU A 168 -3.89 -20.39 16.66
CA LEU A 168 -3.81 -19.24 15.78
C LEU A 168 -2.63 -19.40 14.80
N GLU A 169 -1.49 -19.89 15.25
CA GLU A 169 -0.36 -20.23 14.39
C GLU A 169 -0.68 -21.37 13.41
N LYS A 170 -1.38 -22.43 13.84
CA LYS A 170 -1.84 -23.50 12.93
C LYS A 170 -2.80 -22.97 11.87
N LYS A 171 -3.81 -22.19 12.27
CA LYS A 171 -4.78 -21.55 11.36
C LYS A 171 -4.07 -20.56 10.41
N ALA A 172 -3.08 -19.80 10.90
CA ALA A 172 -2.28 -18.89 10.09
C ALA A 172 -1.30 -19.59 9.13
N LYS A 173 -0.80 -20.80 9.47
CA LYS A 173 -0.06 -21.66 8.53
C LYS A 173 -1.00 -22.19 7.45
N MET A 174 -2.08 -22.88 7.82
CA MET A 174 -3.07 -23.37 6.85
C MET A 174 -3.57 -22.28 5.88
N LEU A 175 -3.81 -21.05 6.37
CA LEU A 175 -4.19 -19.92 5.54
C LEU A 175 -3.06 -19.41 4.62
N LYS A 176 -1.80 -19.46 5.05
CA LYS A 176 -0.64 -19.17 4.19
C LYS A 176 -0.48 -20.24 3.12
N ASP A 177 -0.54 -21.51 3.50
CA ASP A 177 -0.38 -22.66 2.62
C ASP A 177 -1.46 -22.62 1.51
N THR A 178 -2.74 -22.43 1.88
CA THR A 178 -3.82 -22.25 0.88
C THR A 178 -3.68 -20.97 0.05
N CYS A 179 -3.13 -19.88 0.61
CA CYS A 179 -2.84 -18.68 -0.19
C CYS A 179 -1.66 -18.88 -1.16
N GLU A 180 -0.69 -19.73 -0.82
CA GLU A 180 0.41 -20.10 -1.72
C GLU A 180 -0.07 -21.04 -2.82
N ASP A 181 -0.95 -21.99 -2.52
CA ASP A 181 -1.55 -22.86 -3.55
C ASP A 181 -2.47 -22.08 -4.49
N LEU A 182 -3.32 -21.18 -3.99
CA LEU A 182 -4.09 -20.26 -4.84
C LEU A 182 -3.20 -19.31 -5.66
N ARG A 183 -1.99 -18.97 -5.19
CA ARG A 183 -0.99 -18.23 -5.99
C ARG A 183 -0.35 -19.09 -7.08
N LYS A 184 -0.07 -20.37 -6.82
CA LYS A 184 0.42 -21.34 -7.81
C LYS A 184 -0.64 -21.60 -8.89
N GLU A 185 -1.89 -21.80 -8.50
CA GLU A 185 -2.99 -21.96 -9.46
C GLU A 185 -3.22 -20.67 -10.28
N SER A 186 -3.16 -19.51 -9.62
CA SER A 186 -3.25 -18.21 -10.32
C SER A 186 -2.09 -17.97 -11.29
N SER A 187 -0.88 -18.47 -11.02
CA SER A 187 0.25 -18.37 -11.96
C SER A 187 0.13 -19.38 -13.10
N GLN A 188 -0.32 -20.61 -12.83
CA GLN A 188 -0.62 -21.63 -13.85
C GLN A 188 -1.69 -21.15 -14.84
N ARG A 189 -2.87 -20.72 -14.35
CA ARG A 189 -3.94 -20.16 -15.21
C ARG A 189 -3.48 -18.92 -15.99
N LYS A 190 -2.54 -18.12 -15.46
CA LYS A 190 -1.94 -16.98 -16.20
C LYS A 190 -0.97 -17.41 -17.30
N LEU A 191 -0.32 -18.57 -17.17
CA LEU A 191 0.50 -19.16 -18.23
C LEU A 191 -0.38 -19.79 -19.32
N GLU A 192 -1.43 -20.52 -18.93
CA GLU A 192 -2.44 -21.05 -19.86
C GLU A 192 -3.10 -19.94 -20.69
N ILE A 193 -3.53 -18.84 -20.05
CA ILE A 193 -4.11 -17.67 -20.73
C ILE A 193 -3.09 -16.97 -21.65
N LYS A 194 -1.79 -17.09 -21.42
CA LYS A 194 -0.76 -16.60 -22.36
C LYS A 194 -0.62 -17.53 -23.56
N ALA A 195 -0.43 -18.83 -23.32
CA ALA A 195 -0.32 -19.84 -24.38
C ALA A 195 -1.55 -19.80 -25.32
N LEU A 196 -2.76 -19.78 -24.78
CA LEU A 196 -4.00 -19.69 -25.56
C LEU A 196 -4.13 -18.39 -26.37
N LYS A 197 -3.49 -17.28 -25.94
CA LYS A 197 -3.44 -16.04 -26.72
C LYS A 197 -2.37 -16.09 -27.81
N GLU A 198 -1.22 -16.67 -27.52
CA GLU A 198 -0.13 -16.87 -28.49
C GLU A 198 -0.59 -17.84 -29.61
N ASP A 199 -1.31 -18.91 -29.27
CA ASP A 199 -1.98 -19.81 -30.21
C ASP A 199 -3.08 -19.11 -31.03
N LEU A 200 -3.90 -18.26 -30.40
CA LEU A 200 -4.95 -17.49 -31.10
C LEU A 200 -4.34 -16.48 -32.09
N GLU A 201 -3.30 -15.76 -31.69
CA GLU A 201 -2.55 -14.87 -32.59
C GLU A 201 -1.89 -15.65 -33.73
N PHE A 202 -1.31 -16.82 -33.45
CA PHE A 202 -0.74 -17.69 -34.49
C PHE A 202 -1.81 -18.15 -35.47
N LYS A 203 -3.00 -18.54 -34.99
CA LYS A 203 -4.12 -18.93 -35.85
C LYS A 203 -4.70 -17.78 -36.66
N GLN A 204 -4.78 -16.57 -36.10
CA GLN A 204 -5.14 -15.37 -36.86
C GLN A 204 -4.11 -15.06 -37.96
N LYS A 205 -2.81 -15.16 -37.67
CA LYS A 205 -1.72 -15.00 -38.65
C LYS A 205 -1.75 -16.10 -39.73
N GLN A 206 -2.18 -17.33 -39.39
CA GLN A 206 -2.38 -18.42 -40.35
C GLN A 206 -3.57 -18.12 -41.28
N VAL A 207 -4.74 -17.76 -40.73
CA VAL A 207 -5.95 -17.45 -41.50
C VAL A 207 -5.75 -16.26 -42.44
N LEU A 208 -4.98 -15.24 -42.04
CA LEU A 208 -4.66 -14.11 -42.92
C LEU A 208 -3.85 -14.55 -44.16
N LYS A 209 -2.87 -15.46 -44.00
CA LYS A 209 -2.13 -16.02 -45.13
C LYS A 209 -3.01 -16.86 -46.04
N GLU A 210 -3.84 -17.73 -45.45
CA GLU A 210 -4.80 -18.54 -46.21
C GLU A 210 -5.80 -17.65 -47.00
N GLN A 211 -6.15 -16.46 -46.49
CA GLN A 211 -6.94 -15.46 -47.22
C GLN A 211 -6.17 -14.69 -48.29
N GLU A 212 -4.85 -14.54 -48.18
CA GLU A 212 -4.00 -13.91 -49.20
C GLU A 212 -3.71 -14.90 -50.34
N GLU A 213 -3.42 -16.16 -50.01
CA GLU A 213 -3.30 -17.28 -50.96
C GLU A 213 -4.62 -17.48 -51.75
N LEU A 214 -5.78 -17.40 -51.08
CA LEU A 214 -7.09 -17.50 -51.74
C LEU A 214 -7.34 -16.35 -52.76
N LYS A 215 -6.84 -15.13 -52.48
CA LYS A 215 -6.95 -14.00 -53.43
C LYS A 215 -6.12 -14.23 -54.68
N ILE A 216 -4.88 -14.69 -54.52
CA ILE A 216 -3.99 -15.00 -55.65
C ILE A 216 -4.64 -16.06 -56.56
N VAL A 217 -5.16 -17.14 -55.98
CA VAL A 217 -5.87 -18.20 -56.74
C VAL A 217 -7.16 -17.67 -57.40
N LEU A 218 -7.87 -16.71 -56.80
CA LEU A 218 -9.02 -16.05 -57.42
C LEU A 218 -8.63 -15.12 -58.59
N GLU A 219 -7.49 -14.43 -58.49
CA GLU A 219 -6.94 -13.58 -59.55
C GLU A 219 -6.47 -14.44 -60.74
N GLU A 220 -5.75 -15.54 -60.49
CA GLU A 220 -5.37 -16.55 -61.49
C GLU A 220 -6.60 -17.22 -62.15
N GLN A 221 -7.65 -17.51 -61.36
CA GLN A 221 -8.89 -18.08 -61.93
C GLN A 221 -9.64 -17.07 -62.83
N ASN A 222 -9.40 -15.76 -62.67
CA ASN A 222 -10.04 -14.74 -63.50
C ASN A 222 -9.24 -14.45 -64.77
N SER A 223 -7.91 -14.39 -64.73
CA SER A 223 -7.09 -14.27 -65.94
C SER A 223 -7.34 -15.45 -66.90
N LEU A 224 -7.43 -16.67 -66.38
CA LEU A 224 -7.74 -17.87 -67.18
C LEU A 224 -9.15 -17.84 -67.81
N LYS A 225 -10.13 -17.12 -67.22
CA LYS A 225 -11.45 -16.89 -67.86
C LYS A 225 -11.35 -15.85 -68.96
N ASP A 226 -10.61 -14.76 -68.74
CA ASP A 226 -10.44 -13.69 -69.71
C ASP A 226 -9.66 -14.16 -70.96
N GLU A 227 -8.68 -15.06 -70.80
CA GLU A 227 -7.99 -15.71 -71.93
C GLU A 227 -8.92 -16.61 -72.75
N LEU A 228 -9.80 -17.38 -72.09
CA LEU A 228 -10.77 -18.27 -72.76
C LEU A 228 -11.73 -17.50 -73.69
N VAL A 229 -12.12 -16.28 -73.30
CA VAL A 229 -13.05 -15.41 -74.06
C VAL A 229 -12.37 -14.78 -75.29
N GLN A 230 -11.05 -14.56 -75.25
CA GLN A 230 -10.31 -13.88 -76.31
C GLN A 230 -10.09 -14.76 -77.56
N LEU A 231 -10.02 -16.09 -77.40
CA LEU A 231 -9.75 -17.03 -78.51
C LEU A 231 -10.88 -17.13 -79.56
N HIS A 232 -12.08 -16.60 -79.30
CA HIS A 232 -13.26 -16.88 -80.13
C HIS A 232 -13.56 -15.85 -81.24
N ASN A 233 -12.94 -14.66 -81.24
CA ASN A 233 -13.43 -13.49 -82.03
C ASN A 233 -12.43 -12.91 -83.07
N PHE A 234 -11.26 -13.51 -83.23
CA PHE A 234 -10.08 -12.90 -83.88
C PHE A 234 -10.27 -12.18 -85.23
N PRO A 235 -11.00 -12.71 -86.25
CA PRO A 235 -10.98 -12.12 -87.60
C PRO A 235 -11.63 -10.74 -87.75
N ALA A 236 -12.54 -10.34 -86.86
CA ALA A 236 -13.40 -9.15 -87.05
C ALA A 236 -12.99 -7.92 -86.21
N GLN A 237 -12.02 -8.05 -85.31
CA GLN A 237 -11.71 -7.03 -84.30
C GLN A 237 -10.68 -5.98 -84.76
N LEU A 238 -9.71 -6.38 -85.60
CA LEU A 238 -8.61 -5.53 -86.09
C LEU A 238 -9.05 -4.15 -86.62
N ALA A 239 -10.17 -4.08 -87.35
CA ALA A 239 -10.70 -2.83 -87.91
C ALA A 239 -11.30 -1.88 -86.86
N LYS A 240 -11.77 -2.40 -85.71
CA LYS A 240 -12.40 -1.60 -84.63
C LYS A 240 -11.41 -1.22 -83.54
N ASP A 241 -10.33 -1.98 -83.35
CA ASP A 241 -9.40 -1.74 -82.25
C ASP A 241 -8.44 -0.58 -82.52
N MET A 242 -8.15 -0.27 -83.79
CA MET A 242 -7.41 0.95 -84.18
C MET A 242 -8.09 2.23 -83.67
N GLU A 243 -9.42 2.29 -83.69
CA GLU A 243 -10.19 3.42 -83.19
C GLU A 243 -10.26 3.44 -81.65
N LYS A 244 -10.33 2.28 -81.01
CA LYS A 244 -10.30 2.17 -79.54
C LYS A 244 -8.95 2.55 -78.94
N ILE A 245 -7.84 2.20 -79.60
CA ILE A 245 -6.48 2.58 -79.18
C ILE A 245 -6.39 4.11 -79.07
N ASN A 246 -6.94 4.85 -80.04
CA ASN A 246 -6.88 6.30 -80.06
C ASN A 246 -7.77 6.98 -78.99
N ARG A 247 -8.78 6.26 -78.46
CA ARG A 247 -9.55 6.71 -77.29
C ARG A 247 -8.83 6.38 -75.98
N ARG A 248 -8.23 5.18 -75.89
CA ARG A 248 -7.42 4.72 -74.74
C ARG A 248 -6.19 5.60 -74.49
N THR A 249 -5.51 6.09 -75.53
CA THR A 249 -4.36 7.01 -75.37
C THR A 249 -4.76 8.34 -74.71
N VAL A 250 -5.88 8.93 -75.11
CA VAL A 250 -6.43 10.16 -74.50
C VAL A 250 -6.86 9.92 -73.04
N GLU A 251 -7.42 8.76 -72.75
CA GLU A 251 -7.84 8.38 -71.40
C GLU A 251 -6.65 8.09 -70.47
N VAL A 252 -5.60 7.42 -70.98
CA VAL A 252 -4.31 7.26 -70.30
C VAL A 252 -3.65 8.62 -70.05
N GLN A 253 -3.65 9.55 -71.02
CA GLN A 253 -3.14 10.91 -70.80
C GLN A 253 -3.93 11.68 -69.72
N LYS A 254 -5.25 11.51 -69.63
CA LYS A 254 -6.03 12.03 -68.49
C LYS A 254 -5.62 11.40 -67.16
N ASN A 255 -5.37 10.10 -67.14
CA ASN A 255 -4.97 9.40 -65.91
C ASN A 255 -3.53 9.71 -65.48
N ILE A 256 -2.61 9.95 -66.41
CA ILE A 256 -1.27 10.49 -66.11
C ILE A 256 -1.40 11.86 -65.45
N ARG A 257 -2.22 12.78 -65.99
CA ARG A 257 -2.43 14.11 -65.36
C ARG A 257 -3.07 14.04 -63.96
N LYS A 258 -3.92 13.03 -63.69
CA LYS A 258 -4.43 12.76 -62.33
C LYS A 258 -3.32 12.26 -61.42
N LEU A 259 -2.46 11.36 -61.90
CA LEU A 259 -1.33 10.85 -61.13
C LEU A 259 -0.30 11.95 -60.85
N ASP A 260 -0.03 12.87 -61.79
CA ASP A 260 0.80 14.05 -61.56
C ASP A 260 0.22 14.97 -60.48
N LEU A 261 -1.10 15.21 -60.50
CA LEU A 261 -1.82 15.94 -59.44
C LEU A 261 -1.68 15.23 -58.09
N ASN A 262 -1.96 13.93 -58.02
CA ASN A 262 -1.80 13.15 -56.79
C ASN A 262 -0.34 13.17 -56.28
N CYS A 263 0.65 13.12 -57.17
CA CYS A 263 2.07 13.22 -56.83
C CYS A 263 2.45 14.62 -56.31
N GLN A 264 1.84 15.69 -56.85
CA GLN A 264 2.00 17.05 -56.33
C GLN A 264 1.35 17.19 -54.95
N GLU A 265 0.13 16.69 -54.75
CA GLU A 265 -0.56 16.65 -53.46
C GLU A 265 0.28 15.88 -52.42
N LEU A 266 0.72 14.66 -52.75
CA LEU A 266 1.63 13.87 -51.91
C LEU A 266 2.95 14.61 -51.62
N SER A 267 3.52 15.34 -52.59
CA SER A 267 4.70 16.18 -52.36
C SER A 267 4.43 17.31 -51.35
N THR A 268 3.23 17.93 -51.36
CA THR A 268 2.86 18.91 -50.34
C THR A 268 2.64 18.26 -48.98
N VAL A 269 2.04 17.07 -48.90
CA VAL A 269 1.88 16.31 -47.65
C VAL A 269 3.23 15.92 -47.06
N VAL A 270 4.18 15.43 -47.88
CA VAL A 270 5.56 15.12 -47.44
C VAL A 270 6.23 16.37 -46.87
N LYS A 271 6.16 17.52 -47.55
CA LYS A 271 6.72 18.79 -47.05
C LYS A 271 6.07 19.24 -45.73
N GLN A 272 4.77 19.02 -45.54
CA GLN A 272 4.08 19.29 -44.27
C GLN A 272 4.53 18.33 -43.16
N VAL A 273 4.78 17.05 -43.47
CA VAL A 273 5.31 16.07 -42.51
C VAL A 273 6.75 16.38 -42.13
N GLU A 274 7.61 16.74 -43.09
CA GLU A 274 8.98 17.23 -42.84
C GLU A 274 9.00 18.47 -41.94
N PHE A 275 8.10 19.43 -42.18
CA PHE A 275 7.98 20.63 -41.35
C PHE A 275 7.52 20.30 -39.92
N LYS A 276 6.55 19.38 -39.76
CA LYS A 276 6.14 18.87 -38.45
C LYS A 276 7.27 18.11 -37.75
N ALA A 277 8.05 17.31 -38.48
CA ALA A 277 9.19 16.58 -37.94
C ALA A 277 10.31 17.53 -37.46
N LYS A 278 10.55 18.65 -38.17
CA LYS A 278 11.48 19.70 -37.74
C LYS A 278 11.01 20.35 -36.43
N LYS A 279 9.74 20.75 -36.33
CA LYS A 279 9.17 21.28 -35.07
C LYS A 279 9.27 20.31 -33.91
N MET A 280 8.92 19.03 -34.11
CA MET A 280 9.06 18.00 -33.08
C MET A 280 10.53 17.77 -32.64
N MET A 281 11.50 18.05 -33.52
CA MET A 281 12.93 18.01 -33.19
C MET A 281 13.41 19.27 -32.45
N GLU A 282 12.85 20.44 -32.75
CA GLU A 282 13.07 21.70 -32.02
C GLU A 282 12.49 21.60 -30.61
N GLU A 283 11.22 21.22 -30.47
CA GLU A 283 10.54 20.96 -29.19
C GLU A 283 11.29 19.91 -28.35
N LYS A 284 11.79 18.84 -28.98
CA LYS A 284 12.66 17.85 -28.31
C LYS A 284 13.95 18.48 -27.79
N GLN A 285 14.60 19.37 -28.55
CA GLN A 285 15.83 20.03 -28.10
C GLN A 285 15.58 20.93 -26.89
N ASP A 286 14.48 21.69 -26.88
CA ASP A 286 14.12 22.53 -25.74
C ASP A 286 13.74 21.70 -24.50
N ILE A 287 13.03 20.59 -24.68
CA ILE A 287 12.78 19.63 -23.58
C ILE A 287 14.09 19.03 -23.03
N THR A 288 15.09 18.76 -23.87
CA THR A 288 16.42 18.31 -23.36
C THR A 288 17.17 19.43 -22.62
N ARG A 289 17.12 20.68 -23.09
CA ARG A 289 17.70 21.84 -22.38
C ARG A 289 17.04 22.06 -21.02
N GLU A 290 15.72 21.92 -20.94
CA GLU A 290 14.98 21.96 -19.68
C GLU A 290 15.37 20.81 -18.74
N LEU A 291 15.57 19.60 -19.27
CA LEU A 291 15.97 18.43 -18.49
C LEU A 291 17.37 18.62 -17.89
N GLU A 292 18.33 19.06 -18.70
CA GLU A 292 19.71 19.39 -18.29
C GLU A 292 19.72 20.49 -17.22
N GLY A 293 18.94 21.56 -17.41
CA GLY A 293 18.78 22.63 -16.42
C GLY A 293 18.17 22.15 -15.09
N LYS A 294 17.20 21.22 -15.15
CA LYS A 294 16.59 20.59 -13.97
C LYS A 294 17.54 19.61 -13.27
N GLN A 295 18.39 18.90 -14.02
CA GLN A 295 19.45 18.05 -13.47
C GLN A 295 20.51 18.87 -12.74
N ALA A 296 21.05 19.93 -13.36
CA ALA A 296 22.02 20.82 -12.71
C ALA A 296 21.44 21.52 -11.45
N PHE A 297 20.14 21.85 -11.45
CA PHE A 297 19.46 22.35 -10.25
C PHE A 297 19.36 21.30 -9.14
N LEU A 298 19.07 20.03 -9.48
CA LEU A 298 19.03 18.92 -8.52
C LEU A 298 20.42 18.65 -7.92
N GLU A 299 21.47 18.57 -8.74
CA GLU A 299 22.84 18.39 -8.27
C GLU A 299 23.26 19.50 -7.28
N ASN A 300 22.95 20.76 -7.60
CA ASN A 300 23.21 21.90 -6.71
C ASN A 300 22.42 21.79 -5.40
N LYS A 301 21.18 21.27 -5.43
CA LYS A 301 20.38 21.00 -4.23
C LYS A 301 20.90 19.82 -3.41
N GLU A 302 21.43 18.78 -4.03
CA GLU A 302 22.11 17.68 -3.35
C GLU A 302 23.43 18.14 -2.71
N GLN A 303 24.21 18.98 -3.40
CA GLN A 303 25.41 19.61 -2.81
C GLN A 303 25.05 20.46 -1.58
N GLN A 304 24.00 21.29 -1.65
CA GLN A 304 23.50 22.06 -0.50
C GLN A 304 23.00 21.16 0.64
N PHE A 305 22.30 20.06 0.33
CA PHE A 305 21.86 19.09 1.33
C PHE A 305 23.04 18.37 2.01
N ASN A 306 24.07 18.01 1.25
CA ASN A 306 25.28 17.38 1.76
C ASN A 306 26.12 18.35 2.62
N GLN A 307 26.17 19.64 2.27
CA GLN A 307 26.77 20.68 3.12
C GLN A 307 26.00 20.84 4.45
N LEU A 308 24.66 20.96 4.39
CA LEU A 308 23.81 21.04 5.58
C LEU A 308 23.92 19.78 6.47
N THR A 309 24.07 18.61 5.87
CA THR A 309 24.27 17.35 6.60
C THR A 309 25.62 17.32 7.32
N LYS A 310 26.71 17.81 6.70
CA LYS A 310 28.01 17.99 7.38
C LYS A 310 27.91 18.99 8.53
N MET A 311 27.23 20.13 8.33
CA MET A 311 26.99 21.11 9.40
C MET A 311 26.18 20.53 10.57
N LEU A 312 25.20 19.67 10.29
CA LEU A 312 24.42 18.97 11.33
C LEU A 312 25.28 17.98 12.14
N LEU A 313 26.21 17.27 11.49
CA LEU A 313 27.12 16.36 12.18
C LEU A 313 28.10 17.13 13.08
N LEU A 314 28.75 18.17 12.56
CA LEU A 314 29.60 19.06 13.36
C LEU A 314 28.85 19.70 14.53
N ALA A 315 27.58 20.09 14.35
CA ALA A 315 26.75 20.61 15.43
C ALA A 315 26.50 19.57 16.55
N LYS A 316 26.31 18.29 16.20
CA LYS A 316 26.16 17.20 17.17
C LYS A 316 27.47 16.86 17.88
N GLU A 317 28.60 16.92 17.18
CA GLU A 317 29.92 16.74 17.78
C GLU A 317 30.21 17.85 18.78
N ASN A 318 29.93 19.11 18.41
CA ASN A 318 30.02 20.26 19.33
C ASN A 318 29.04 20.16 20.51
N GLU A 319 27.82 19.66 20.31
CA GLU A 319 26.85 19.40 21.39
C GLU A 319 27.38 18.32 22.35
N ALA A 320 27.94 17.21 21.84
CA ALA A 320 28.54 16.16 22.65
C ALA A 320 29.77 16.65 23.44
N MET A 321 30.63 17.47 22.82
CA MET A 321 31.74 18.14 23.50
C MET A 321 31.24 19.05 24.62
N ALA A 322 30.25 19.91 24.36
CA ALA A 322 29.66 20.77 25.39
C ALA A 322 28.99 19.99 26.53
N PHE A 323 28.39 18.82 26.27
CA PHE A 323 27.90 17.92 27.32
C PHE A 323 29.04 17.34 28.17
N SER A 324 30.17 17.00 27.56
CA SER A 324 31.36 16.51 28.28
C SER A 324 32.00 17.60 29.14
N GLU A 325 32.13 18.83 28.61
CA GLU A 325 32.63 19.99 29.33
C GLU A 325 31.73 20.29 30.52
N ARG A 326 30.41 20.34 30.30
CA ARG A 326 29.42 20.48 31.36
C ARG A 326 29.55 19.39 32.43
N ALA A 327 29.73 18.12 32.05
CA ALA A 327 29.92 17.03 33.01
C ALA A 327 31.18 17.22 33.87
N THR A 328 32.29 17.69 33.29
CA THR A 328 33.50 18.01 34.08
C THR A 328 33.31 19.25 34.97
N VAL A 329 32.58 20.27 34.53
CA VAL A 329 32.22 21.44 35.34
C VAL A 329 31.29 21.06 36.50
N ASP A 330 30.29 20.20 36.26
CA ASP A 330 29.38 19.69 37.30
C ASP A 330 30.15 18.82 38.32
N LEU A 331 31.15 18.04 37.90
CA LEU A 331 32.06 17.31 38.81
C LEU A 331 32.94 18.26 39.62
N ASN A 332 33.55 19.27 38.97
CA ASN A 332 34.38 20.27 39.65
C ASN A 332 33.57 21.07 40.68
N LEU A 333 32.31 21.41 40.37
CA LEU A 333 31.39 22.08 41.29
C LEU A 333 30.96 21.19 42.45
N ARG A 334 30.82 19.87 42.24
CA ARG A 334 30.64 18.89 43.34
C ARG A 334 31.89 18.82 44.23
N HIS A 335 33.09 18.76 43.67
CA HIS A 335 34.34 18.79 44.44
C HIS A 335 34.48 20.09 45.24
N ALA A 336 34.23 21.25 44.63
CA ALA A 336 34.28 22.55 45.31
C ALA A 336 33.21 22.69 46.42
N THR A 337 32.01 22.17 46.22
CA THR A 337 30.96 22.20 47.27
C THR A 337 31.26 21.27 48.43
N ILE A 338 31.85 20.09 48.19
CA ILE A 338 32.37 19.18 49.22
C ILE A 338 33.53 19.81 49.99
N GLN A 339 34.50 20.44 49.30
CA GLN A 339 35.60 21.17 49.94
C GLN A 339 35.08 22.32 50.82
N ARG A 340 34.09 23.09 50.33
CA ARG A 340 33.43 24.15 51.12
C ARG A 340 32.70 23.60 52.35
N GLN A 341 32.07 22.42 52.25
CA GLN A 341 31.46 21.74 53.40
C GLN A 341 32.52 21.34 54.43
N ALA A 342 33.63 20.72 54.00
CA ALA A 342 34.74 20.35 54.87
C ALA A 342 35.40 21.57 55.54
N GLN A 343 35.55 22.69 54.83
CA GLN A 343 36.03 23.96 55.39
C GLN A 343 35.05 24.56 56.41
N ASN A 344 33.75 24.54 56.14
CA ASN A 344 32.72 24.97 57.10
C ASN A 344 32.68 24.08 58.35
N GLU A 345 32.90 22.77 58.21
CA GLU A 345 33.08 21.86 59.34
C GLU A 345 34.35 22.19 60.14
N ALA A 346 35.48 22.43 59.48
CA ALA A 346 36.72 22.84 60.15
C ALA A 346 36.54 24.16 60.90
N LEU A 347 35.86 25.15 60.29
CA LEU A 347 35.54 26.43 60.92
C LEU A 347 34.60 26.25 62.14
N THR A 348 33.54 25.44 62.04
CA THR A 348 32.65 25.18 63.19
C THR A 348 33.31 24.37 64.31
N ARG A 349 34.27 23.48 63.98
CA ARG A 349 35.14 22.83 64.98
C ARG A 349 36.03 23.87 65.67
N LYS A 350 36.72 24.73 64.92
CA LYS A 350 37.55 25.83 65.46
C LYS A 350 36.76 26.85 66.27
N GLN A 351 35.52 27.16 65.88
CA GLN A 351 34.60 27.99 66.65
C GLN A 351 34.30 27.35 68.01
N ARG A 352 34.01 26.05 68.05
CA ARG A 352 33.75 25.29 69.30
C ARG A 352 35.00 25.16 70.18
N GLU A 353 36.19 25.08 69.59
CA GLU A 353 37.47 25.12 70.30
C GLU A 353 37.68 26.50 70.95
N LYS A 354 37.54 27.58 70.17
CA LYS A 354 37.56 28.96 70.69
C LYS A 354 36.53 29.17 71.81
N ASP A 355 35.30 28.68 71.67
CA ASP A 355 34.26 28.82 72.70
C ASP A 355 34.55 28.02 73.99
N ARG A 356 35.35 26.95 73.90
CA ARG A 356 35.88 26.22 75.07
C ARG A 356 37.03 27.00 75.71
N GLU A 357 37.97 27.50 74.91
CA GLU A 357 39.09 28.33 75.37
C GLU A 357 38.59 29.61 76.06
N LEU A 358 37.60 30.30 75.49
CA LEU A 358 37.00 31.51 76.05
C LEU A 358 36.24 31.22 77.36
N LYS A 359 35.66 30.02 77.52
CA LYS A 359 35.12 29.55 78.81
C LYS A 359 36.22 29.24 79.83
N ASN A 360 37.34 28.67 79.40
CA ASN A 360 38.50 28.42 80.26
C ASN A 360 39.15 29.73 80.70
N VAL A 361 39.32 30.70 79.80
CA VAL A 361 39.78 32.06 80.11
C VAL A 361 38.83 32.70 81.12
N LYS A 362 37.50 32.68 80.91
CA LYS A 362 36.54 33.20 81.90
C LYS A 362 36.58 32.50 83.26
N LYS A 363 36.92 31.21 83.29
CA LYS A 363 37.16 30.49 84.55
C LYS A 363 38.45 30.95 85.23
N LEU A 364 39.53 31.17 84.47
CA LEU A 364 40.80 31.71 84.95
C LEU A 364 40.67 33.18 85.40
N GLU A 365 39.92 34.02 84.68
CA GLU A 365 39.56 35.39 85.06
C GLU A 365 38.77 35.41 86.37
N LEU A 366 37.81 34.49 86.55
CA LEU A 366 37.07 34.35 87.81
C LEU A 366 37.97 33.86 88.96
N GLN A 367 38.89 32.92 88.69
CA GLN A 367 39.86 32.45 89.68
C GLN A 367 40.87 33.55 90.07
N LEU A 368 41.38 34.30 89.09
CA LEU A 368 42.20 35.49 89.28
C LEU A 368 41.44 36.53 90.11
N LYS A 369 40.16 36.77 89.81
CA LYS A 369 39.33 37.66 90.61
C LYS A 369 39.17 37.16 92.04
N THR A 370 38.85 35.88 92.27
CA THR A 370 38.79 35.35 93.65
C THR A 370 40.12 35.42 94.39
N ALA A 371 41.26 35.31 93.67
CA ALA A 371 42.58 35.51 94.25
C ALA A 371 42.87 37.01 94.55
N SER A 372 42.37 37.94 93.74
CA SER A 372 42.44 39.39 93.98
C SER A 372 41.48 39.86 95.09
N ASP A 373 40.31 39.24 95.19
CA ASP A 373 39.34 39.49 96.27
C ASP A 373 39.90 38.90 97.59
N ALA A 374 40.58 37.75 97.55
CA ALA A 374 41.35 37.22 98.67
C ALA A 374 42.58 38.09 99.02
N LEU A 375 43.30 38.62 98.02
CA LEU A 375 44.42 39.56 98.24
C LEU A 375 43.93 40.84 98.93
N SER A 376 42.82 41.43 98.47
CA SER A 376 42.24 42.62 99.12
C SER A 376 41.67 42.31 100.51
N HIS A 377 41.17 41.08 100.76
CA HIS A 377 40.83 40.64 102.10
C HIS A 377 42.06 40.52 103.02
N VAL A 378 43.18 39.97 102.51
CA VAL A 378 44.47 39.91 103.24
C VAL A 378 45.05 41.31 103.46
N GLN A 379 44.91 42.23 102.50
CA GLN A 379 45.27 43.64 102.67
C GLN A 379 44.39 44.31 103.74
N MET A 380 43.08 44.06 103.77
CA MET A 380 42.19 44.55 104.83
C MET A 380 42.51 43.93 106.21
N ILE A 381 43.01 42.68 106.26
CA ILE A 381 43.50 42.06 107.50
C ILE A 381 44.84 42.70 107.92
N TYR A 382 45.72 43.01 106.98
CA TYR A 382 46.97 43.72 107.22
C TYR A 382 46.72 45.15 107.72
N GLU A 383 45.81 45.89 107.10
CA GLU A 383 45.36 47.22 107.55
C GLU A 383 44.73 47.16 108.94
N LYS A 384 43.99 46.09 109.27
CA LYS A 384 43.46 45.87 110.64
C LYS A 384 44.56 45.57 111.65
N LEU A 385 45.49 44.68 111.33
CA LEU A 385 46.65 44.40 112.20
C LEU A 385 47.55 45.64 112.38
N GLN A 386 47.62 46.51 111.37
CA GLN A 386 48.33 47.79 111.44
C GLN A 386 47.59 48.79 112.34
N VAL A 387 46.26 48.85 112.30
CA VAL A 387 45.42 49.66 113.21
C VAL A 387 45.34 49.04 114.63
N GLU A 388 45.52 47.73 114.78
CA GLU A 388 45.65 47.04 116.08
C GLU A 388 47.06 47.20 116.68
N MET A 389 48.05 47.66 115.91
CA MET A 389 49.35 48.13 116.42
C MET A 389 49.33 49.63 116.77
N ASP A 390 48.62 50.47 116.01
CA ASP A 390 48.59 51.92 116.19
C ASP A 390 47.43 52.41 117.08
N VAL A 391 47.68 52.37 118.40
CA VAL A 391 47.00 53.13 119.49
C VAL A 391 45.65 52.61 120.02
N LEU A 392 45.72 51.83 121.11
CA LEU A 392 45.04 52.14 122.38
C LEU A 392 45.84 51.52 123.56
N PRO A 393 45.92 52.16 124.75
CA PRO A 393 46.74 51.68 125.87
C PRO A 393 45.94 50.94 126.97
N GLU A 394 46.64 50.13 127.75
CA GLU A 394 46.25 49.73 129.11
C GLU A 394 47.28 50.27 130.11
N ASP A 395 46.81 50.83 131.23
CA ASP A 395 47.63 51.22 132.38
C ASP A 395 46.85 50.82 133.65
N ASP A 396 47.46 49.91 134.43
CA ASP A 396 47.03 49.28 135.70
C ASP A 396 45.56 48.82 135.92
N GLY A 397 45.42 47.54 136.29
CA GLY A 397 44.10 46.95 136.62
C GLY A 397 44.08 45.68 137.49
N SER A 398 45.22 45.21 138.04
CA SER A 398 45.29 43.97 138.83
C SER A 398 45.62 44.22 140.32
N LEU A 399 44.70 43.78 141.18
CA LEU A 399 44.88 43.16 142.51
C LEU A 399 46.20 43.49 143.27
N LEU A 400 46.14 44.03 144.49
CA LEU A 400 45.55 43.35 145.66
C LEU A 400 45.25 44.32 146.83
N GLU A 401 44.21 44.05 147.64
CA GLU A 401 43.90 44.61 148.98
C GLU A 401 44.18 46.11 149.26
N ARG A 402 43.19 46.96 149.56
CA ARG A 402 42.31 46.85 150.74
C ARG A 402 41.03 47.68 150.50
N ARG A 403 39.89 47.07 150.15
CA ARG A 403 38.90 46.51 151.09
C ARG A 403 38.48 47.46 152.22
N MET A 404 37.38 48.19 151.98
CA MET A 404 36.37 48.66 152.94
C MET A 404 36.81 48.94 154.39
N VAL A 405 36.77 50.21 154.80
CA VAL A 405 35.88 50.71 155.89
C VAL A 405 35.91 52.25 155.94
N LEU A 406 34.72 52.85 156.01
CA LEU A 406 34.39 54.23 156.42
C LEU A 406 35.31 55.39 155.95
N HIS A 407 34.86 56.10 154.91
CA HIS A 407 35.05 57.56 154.82
C HIS A 407 33.78 58.29 155.34
N GLN A 408 33.33 57.88 156.51
CA GLN A 408 32.26 58.52 157.29
C GLN A 408 32.74 58.60 158.74
N GLU A 409 32.27 59.64 159.44
CA GLU A 409 32.67 60.04 160.80
C GLU A 409 34.10 60.63 160.90
N VAL A 410 34.31 61.81 161.50
CA VAL A 410 33.34 62.88 161.82
C VAL A 410 34.05 64.23 161.92
N GLU A 411 33.44 65.34 161.48
CA GLU A 411 34.06 66.67 161.57
C GLU A 411 33.95 67.32 162.98
N THR A 412 33.47 66.56 163.96
CA THR A 412 33.17 67.03 165.33
C THR A 412 34.06 66.42 166.42
N ILE A 413 35.28 65.97 166.09
CA ILE A 413 36.38 65.77 167.07
C ILE A 413 37.55 66.72 166.78
N LYS A 414 37.23 68.01 166.65
CA LYS A 414 38.20 69.12 166.75
C LYS A 414 37.67 70.23 167.65
N ARG A 415 37.96 70.11 168.96
CA ARG A 415 37.75 71.09 170.05
C ARG A 415 36.29 71.10 170.55
N ASN A 416 35.97 70.95 171.85
CA ASN A 416 36.74 70.95 173.11
C ASN A 416 36.16 69.90 174.10
N LEU A 417 36.97 69.15 174.88
CA LEU A 417 37.51 69.46 176.24
C LEU A 417 36.40 69.54 177.33
N ALA A 418 36.49 68.98 178.54
CA ALA A 418 37.58 68.24 179.21
C ALA A 418 37.08 67.42 180.44
N GLN A 419 37.86 66.43 180.87
CA GLN A 419 38.16 66.09 182.28
C GLN A 419 39.45 65.23 182.26
N GLN A 420 40.40 65.33 183.20
CA GLN A 420 40.33 65.90 184.55
C GLN A 420 41.18 67.18 184.73
N GLN A 421 40.57 68.21 185.34
CA GLN A 421 41.07 69.07 186.45
C GLN A 421 42.37 69.90 186.27
N THR A 422 42.48 71.16 186.73
CA THR A 422 41.79 71.94 187.79
C THR A 422 41.39 73.37 187.30
N LEU A 423 41.01 74.44 188.03
CA LEU A 423 40.91 74.76 189.49
C LEU A 423 39.71 75.74 189.77
N THR A 424 39.92 76.97 190.29
CA THR A 424 38.93 77.95 190.85
C THR A 424 39.40 79.42 190.64
N ASP A 425 38.70 80.56 190.88
CA ASP A 425 37.29 80.96 191.17
C ASP A 425 37.12 82.52 191.09
N VAL A 426 35.86 83.04 190.99
CA VAL A 426 35.21 84.21 191.72
C VAL A 426 35.95 85.57 191.88
N GLU A 427 35.37 86.79 191.89
CA GLU A 427 34.13 87.45 191.38
C GLU A 427 34.09 88.95 191.87
N ALA A 428 33.11 89.74 191.37
CA ALA A 428 32.37 90.85 192.02
C ALA A 428 33.02 91.94 192.92
N HIS A 429 32.89 93.22 192.49
CA HIS A 429 32.31 94.30 193.34
C HIS A 429 31.79 95.54 192.55
N MET A 430 30.98 96.39 193.21
CA MET A 430 30.58 97.75 192.81
C MET A 430 29.94 97.93 191.40
N VAL A 431 28.77 97.41 191.03
CA VAL A 431 27.46 97.33 191.73
C VAL A 431 26.79 98.69 192.03
N GLU A 432 27.53 99.80 192.17
CA GLU A 432 26.93 101.11 192.54
C GLU A 432 26.56 102.02 191.35
N GLN A 433 27.10 101.77 190.15
CA GLN A 433 26.79 102.60 188.97
C GLN A 433 25.46 102.23 188.29
N CYS A 434 24.96 101.02 188.46
CA CYS A 434 23.88 100.44 187.65
C CYS A 434 22.52 101.16 187.74
N ILE A 435 22.28 101.93 188.80
CA ILE A 435 20.99 102.60 189.05
C ILE A 435 20.77 103.82 188.11
N ALA A 436 21.84 104.37 187.51
CA ALA A 436 21.74 105.51 186.61
C ALA A 436 21.37 105.14 185.16
N GLU A 437 21.86 104.00 184.66
CA GLU A 437 21.74 103.62 183.23
C GLU A 437 20.34 103.07 182.88
N GLU A 438 19.68 102.41 183.85
CA GLU A 438 18.37 101.75 183.65
C GLU A 438 17.28 102.72 183.14
N GLN A 439 17.35 104.00 183.51
CA GLN A 439 16.36 105.01 183.10
C GLN A 439 16.52 105.50 181.65
N GLN A 440 17.66 105.24 180.98
CA GLN A 440 17.82 105.53 179.55
C GLN A 440 17.26 104.40 178.67
N LEU A 441 17.61 103.15 178.98
CA LEU A 441 17.30 101.96 178.17
C LEU A 441 15.78 101.74 177.94
N ILE A 442 14.94 102.15 178.89
CA ILE A 442 13.47 102.02 178.79
C ILE A 442 12.89 102.84 177.61
N LYS A 443 13.52 103.96 177.23
CA LYS A 443 13.04 104.80 176.11
C LYS A 443 13.39 104.24 174.74
N GLU A 444 14.52 103.55 174.62
CA GLU A 444 14.97 102.95 173.35
C GLU A 444 14.14 101.70 173.03
N GLN A 445 13.73 100.94 174.05
CA GLN A 445 12.92 99.72 173.88
C GLN A 445 11.56 99.95 173.19
N THR A 446 10.96 101.14 173.30
CA THR A 446 9.67 101.42 172.66
C THR A 446 9.79 101.65 171.16
N GLN A 447 10.84 102.33 170.69
CA GLN A 447 11.05 102.65 169.27
C GLN A 447 11.27 101.39 168.44
N TYR A 448 12.15 100.48 168.89
CA TYR A 448 12.45 99.23 168.17
C TYR A 448 11.24 98.31 167.95
N ARG A 449 10.15 98.47 168.71
CA ARG A 449 8.92 97.67 168.52
C ARG A 449 8.11 98.12 167.30
N GLU A 450 8.13 99.40 166.95
CA GLU A 450 7.38 99.92 165.80
C GLU A 450 8.04 99.55 164.47
N ASP A 451 9.38 99.67 164.41
CA ASP A 451 10.19 99.26 163.25
C ASP A 451 9.99 97.77 162.90
N LEU A 452 9.99 96.89 163.91
CA LEU A 452 9.86 95.44 163.74
C LEU A 452 8.51 95.06 163.11
N ILE A 453 7.42 95.75 163.46
CA ILE A 453 6.10 95.57 162.85
C ILE A 453 6.12 96.01 161.37
N SER A 454 6.78 97.13 161.06
CA SER A 454 6.87 97.65 159.70
C SER A 454 7.64 96.70 158.76
N LEU A 455 8.79 96.18 159.21
CA LEU A 455 9.65 95.27 158.47
C LEU A 455 8.95 93.93 158.19
N THR A 456 8.24 93.39 159.18
CA THR A 456 7.48 92.14 159.06
C THR A 456 6.43 92.22 157.94
N ARG A 457 5.73 93.36 157.84
CA ARG A 457 4.70 93.58 156.81
C ARG A 457 5.29 93.69 155.40
N LEU A 458 6.48 94.28 155.28
CA LEU A 458 7.19 94.43 154.00
C LEU A 458 7.77 93.09 153.51
N ALA A 459 8.28 92.27 154.43
CA ALA A 459 8.74 90.91 154.15
C ALA A 459 7.63 90.01 153.59
N GLN A 460 6.40 90.12 154.14
CA GLN A 460 5.23 89.37 153.66
C GLN A 460 4.93 89.68 152.18
N ILE A 461 4.82 90.95 151.82
CA ILE A 461 4.54 91.41 150.43
C ILE A 461 5.61 90.90 149.46
N LYS A 462 6.90 90.94 149.86
CA LYS A 462 8.00 90.40 149.04
C LYS A 462 8.04 88.87 148.98
N SER A 463 7.33 88.18 149.87
CA SER A 463 7.06 86.75 149.71
C SER A 463 5.97 86.50 148.66
N ASP A 464 4.85 87.21 148.73
CA ASP A 464 3.73 87.05 147.80
C ASP A 464 4.10 87.42 146.35
N GLU A 465 4.91 88.48 146.15
CA GLU A 465 5.50 88.80 144.83
C GLU A 465 6.34 87.66 144.26
N ARG A 466 7.15 87.00 145.11
CA ARG A 466 8.02 85.88 144.72
C ARG A 466 7.18 84.69 144.25
N ASP A 467 6.11 84.42 144.98
CA ASP A 467 5.18 83.32 144.72
C ASP A 467 4.30 83.54 143.48
N GLN A 468 3.86 84.78 143.22
CA GLN A 468 3.21 85.09 141.94
C GLN A 468 4.18 84.91 140.76
N LYS A 469 5.41 85.44 140.87
CA LYS A 469 6.44 85.33 139.83
C LYS A 469 6.85 83.87 139.58
N SER A 470 6.98 83.03 140.62
CA SER A 470 7.29 81.60 140.47
C SER A 470 6.14 80.83 139.79
N ARG A 471 4.88 81.10 140.16
CA ARG A 471 3.69 80.51 139.51
C ARG A 471 3.58 80.92 138.03
N ILE A 472 3.91 82.17 137.69
CA ILE A 472 3.96 82.63 136.29
C ILE A 472 5.10 81.92 135.53
N LEU A 473 6.30 81.83 136.11
CA LEU A 473 7.45 81.13 135.50
C LEU A 473 7.13 79.66 135.23
N VAL A 474 6.48 78.96 136.16
CA VAL A 474 6.08 77.55 135.97
C VAL A 474 5.01 77.42 134.90
N LYS A 475 4.01 78.32 134.84
CA LYS A 475 3.02 78.35 133.74
C LYS A 475 3.67 78.61 132.38
N ALA A 476 4.64 79.52 132.30
CA ALA A 476 5.40 79.80 131.09
C ALA A 476 6.24 78.58 130.65
N LYS A 477 7.04 78.00 131.56
CA LYS A 477 7.83 76.79 131.29
C LYS A 477 6.98 75.62 130.81
N ARG A 478 5.80 75.39 131.41
CA ARG A 478 4.84 74.37 130.96
C ARG A 478 4.32 74.64 129.54
N ARG A 479 3.95 75.90 129.21
CA ARG A 479 3.55 76.27 127.84
C ARG A 479 4.67 76.06 126.81
N CYS A 480 5.90 76.49 127.13
CA CYS A 480 7.05 76.25 126.26
C CYS A 480 7.34 74.76 126.05
N ALA A 481 7.20 73.92 127.08
CA ALA A 481 7.38 72.48 126.96
C ALA A 481 6.33 71.83 126.02
N VAL A 482 5.06 72.23 126.14
CA VAL A 482 3.98 71.76 125.23
C VAL A 482 4.24 72.20 123.79
N ILE A 483 4.56 73.48 123.55
CA ILE A 483 4.86 74.00 122.21
C ILE A 483 6.08 73.29 121.60
N LEU A 484 7.13 73.01 122.39
CA LEU A 484 8.29 72.24 121.93
C LEU A 484 7.98 70.77 121.63
N GLN A 485 6.95 70.20 122.25
CA GLN A 485 6.44 68.87 121.90
C GLN A 485 5.61 68.92 120.61
N GLU A 486 4.69 69.87 120.48
CA GLU A 486 3.89 70.09 119.27
C GLU A 486 4.79 70.33 118.05
N ILE A 487 5.85 71.13 118.17
CA ILE A 487 6.85 71.35 117.10
C ILE A 487 7.50 70.03 116.69
N LYS A 488 7.99 69.21 117.66
CA LYS A 488 8.58 67.89 117.36
C LYS A 488 7.60 66.95 116.66
N GLU A 489 6.33 66.97 117.06
CA GLU A 489 5.27 66.19 116.40
C GLU A 489 5.05 66.69 114.96
N LYS A 490 4.97 68.01 114.73
CA LYS A 490 4.88 68.58 113.36
C LYS A 490 6.11 68.27 112.52
N ASP A 491 7.32 68.33 113.07
CA ASP A 491 8.56 67.95 112.37
C ASP A 491 8.55 66.47 111.97
N LEU A 492 8.09 65.57 112.84
CA LEU A 492 7.89 64.16 112.51
C LEU A 492 6.87 63.97 111.38
N PHE A 493 5.76 64.71 111.39
CA PHE A 493 4.82 64.72 110.26
C PHE A 493 5.47 65.26 108.97
N ILE A 494 6.23 66.35 109.02
CA ILE A 494 6.93 66.93 107.86
C ILE A 494 7.95 65.94 107.29
N VAL A 495 8.72 65.25 108.14
CA VAL A 495 9.64 64.18 107.73
C VAL A 495 8.87 63.01 107.12
N GLY A 496 7.73 62.62 107.69
CA GLY A 496 6.84 61.60 107.14
C GLY A 496 6.29 61.96 105.75
N HIS A 497 5.85 63.20 105.55
CA HIS A 497 5.36 63.71 104.27
C HIS A 497 6.49 63.85 103.22
N LYS A 498 7.67 64.35 103.60
CA LYS A 498 8.86 64.35 102.72
C LYS A 498 9.26 62.94 102.30
N LYS A 499 9.29 61.98 103.24
CA LYS A 499 9.48 60.54 102.96
C LYS A 499 8.34 59.92 102.15
N LYS A 500 7.17 60.54 102.04
CA LYS A 500 6.11 60.12 101.11
C LYS A 500 6.34 60.71 99.72
N SER A 501 6.59 62.02 99.60
CA SER A 501 6.89 62.71 98.34
C SER A 501 8.00 61.99 97.57
N VAL A 502 9.15 61.73 98.20
CA VAL A 502 10.30 61.02 97.58
C VAL A 502 9.98 59.55 97.20
N ARG A 503 8.95 58.92 97.79
CA ARG A 503 8.47 57.59 97.36
C ARG A 503 7.53 57.69 96.15
N ASP A 504 6.64 58.68 96.14
CA ASP A 504 5.69 58.89 95.05
C ASP A 504 6.40 59.45 93.80
N GLU A 505 7.41 60.31 93.96
CA GLU A 505 8.36 60.76 92.94
C GLU A 505 9.10 59.58 92.29
N LYS A 506 9.78 58.74 93.10
CA LYS A 506 10.46 57.52 92.60
C LYS A 506 9.50 56.54 91.91
N ARG A 507 8.24 56.49 92.35
CA ARG A 507 7.20 55.69 91.70
C ARG A 507 6.77 56.29 90.36
N LEU A 508 6.71 57.61 90.22
CA LEU A 508 6.48 58.30 88.95
C LEU A 508 7.66 58.13 87.99
N GLU A 509 8.91 58.19 88.46
CA GLU A 509 10.11 57.86 87.67
C GLU A 509 10.05 56.42 87.15
N GLN A 510 9.71 55.45 88.00
CA GLN A 510 9.52 54.05 87.62
C GLN A 510 8.39 53.87 86.59
N PHE A 511 7.24 54.52 86.77
CA PHE A 511 6.16 54.47 85.78
C PHE A 511 6.53 55.14 84.46
N SER A 512 7.29 56.24 84.49
CA SER A 512 7.79 56.91 83.27
C SER A 512 8.76 55.99 82.51
N ALA A 513 9.70 55.36 83.21
CA ALA A 513 10.62 54.38 82.62
C ALA A 513 9.89 53.18 82.01
N ILE A 514 8.87 52.64 82.68
CA ILE A 514 8.00 51.57 82.17
C ILE A 514 7.22 52.05 80.93
N TYR A 515 6.65 53.26 80.97
CA TYR A 515 5.94 53.84 79.83
C TYR A 515 6.86 54.01 78.61
N ASP A 516 8.10 54.49 78.79
CA ASP A 516 9.05 54.59 77.68
C ASP A 516 9.57 53.22 77.19
N ILE A 517 9.58 52.17 78.02
CA ILE A 517 9.77 50.79 77.55
C ILE A 517 8.58 50.39 76.66
N VAL A 518 7.35 50.48 77.15
CA VAL A 518 6.12 50.11 76.41
C VAL A 518 5.97 50.94 75.13
N ARG A 519 6.38 52.22 75.13
CA ARG A 519 6.39 53.10 73.95
C ARG A 519 7.44 52.67 72.92
N ARG A 520 8.64 52.28 73.36
CA ARG A 520 9.68 51.71 72.47
C ARG A 520 9.25 50.36 71.91
N GLU A 521 8.59 49.52 72.71
CA GLU A 521 8.03 48.24 72.25
C GLU A 521 6.87 48.44 71.27
N ARG A 522 5.93 49.36 71.54
CA ARG A 522 4.89 49.76 70.57
C ARG A 522 5.51 50.20 69.25
N ASN A 523 6.50 51.11 69.29
CA ASN A 523 7.15 51.60 68.08
C ASN A 523 7.90 50.47 67.33
N LYS A 524 8.56 49.56 68.05
CA LYS A 524 9.18 48.35 67.49
C LYS A 524 8.13 47.45 66.81
N CYS A 525 6.99 47.22 67.46
CA CYS A 525 5.89 46.44 66.89
C CYS A 525 5.25 47.11 65.66
N VAL A 526 5.09 48.44 65.66
CA VAL A 526 4.63 49.20 64.48
C VAL A 526 5.61 49.09 63.32
N ASN A 527 6.92 49.22 63.58
CA ASN A 527 7.96 49.06 62.54
C ASN A 527 8.03 47.61 62.01
N LEU A 528 7.85 46.61 62.88
CA LEU A 528 7.73 45.20 62.48
C LEU A 528 6.45 44.94 61.67
N LEU A 529 5.32 45.56 62.02
CA LEU A 529 4.08 45.48 61.25
C LEU A 529 4.20 46.15 59.89
N GLN A 530 4.84 47.32 59.80
CA GLN A 530 5.09 48.03 58.54
C GLN A 530 6.01 47.22 57.62
N THR A 531 7.12 46.69 58.15
CA THR A 531 8.03 45.85 57.35
C THR A 531 7.42 44.49 56.99
N ALA A 532 6.55 43.91 57.82
CA ALA A 532 5.75 42.74 57.46
C ALA A 532 4.75 43.07 56.34
N ASN A 533 4.01 44.18 56.43
CA ASN A 533 3.06 44.60 55.39
C ASN A 533 3.76 44.93 54.07
N GLN A 534 4.93 45.57 54.11
CA GLN A 534 5.77 45.79 52.93
C GLN A 534 6.18 44.45 52.30
N ARG A 535 6.69 43.49 53.09
CA ARG A 535 7.03 42.14 52.61
C ARG A 535 5.83 41.41 52.02
N ILE A 536 4.63 41.55 52.61
CA ILE A 536 3.39 40.98 52.07
C ILE A 536 3.06 41.60 50.70
N SER A 537 3.26 42.92 50.52
CA SER A 537 3.08 43.58 49.24
C SER A 537 4.12 43.14 48.19
N GLU A 538 5.40 43.08 48.56
CA GLU A 538 6.48 42.57 47.70
C GLU A 538 6.26 41.11 47.28
N MET A 539 5.77 40.26 48.19
CA MET A 539 5.47 38.87 47.89
C MET A 539 4.21 38.75 47.01
N ARG A 540 3.17 39.56 47.22
CA ARG A 540 2.01 39.63 46.32
C ARG A 540 2.41 40.03 44.90
N GLU A 541 3.31 41.01 44.76
CA GLU A 541 3.79 41.44 43.45
C GLU A 541 4.63 40.34 42.77
N LYS A 542 5.52 39.67 43.52
CA LYS A 542 6.23 38.48 43.02
C LYS A 542 5.28 37.35 42.61
N THR A 543 4.20 37.10 43.36
CA THR A 543 3.17 36.12 42.97
C THR A 543 2.45 36.53 41.70
N ARG A 544 2.14 37.82 41.50
CA ARG A 544 1.56 38.32 40.24
C ARG A 544 2.53 38.14 39.05
N ILE A 545 3.80 38.51 39.23
CA ILE A 545 4.84 38.36 38.20
C ILE A 545 5.00 36.88 37.81
N MET A 546 5.11 35.97 38.79
CA MET A 546 5.17 34.53 38.51
C MET A 546 3.87 33.98 37.89
N GLY A 547 2.71 34.54 38.23
CA GLY A 547 1.44 34.20 37.57
C GLY A 547 1.47 34.55 36.07
N ASN A 548 1.85 35.79 35.75
CA ASN A 548 2.03 36.25 34.37
C ASN A 548 3.08 35.40 33.63
N GLU A 549 4.19 35.05 34.28
CA GLU A 549 5.23 34.19 33.71
C GLU A 549 4.72 32.76 33.43
N ILE A 550 3.92 32.18 34.33
CA ILE A 550 3.24 30.90 34.12
C ILE A 550 2.26 30.98 32.93
N GLU A 551 1.55 32.08 32.73
CA GLU A 551 0.65 32.29 31.59
C GLU A 551 1.41 32.47 30.26
N ILE A 552 2.52 33.20 30.27
CA ILE A 552 3.45 33.31 29.13
C ILE A 552 4.05 31.94 28.80
N LEU A 553 4.42 31.14 29.80
CA LEU A 553 4.93 29.78 29.59
C LEU A 553 3.83 28.85 29.05
N ARG A 554 2.60 28.90 29.58
CA ARG A 554 1.44 28.12 29.08
C ARG A 554 1.12 28.45 27.62
N THR A 555 1.03 29.72 27.27
CA THR A 555 0.77 30.16 25.89
C THR A 555 1.91 29.78 24.95
N ASN A 556 3.18 29.85 25.41
CA ASN A 556 4.32 29.35 24.65
C ASN A 556 4.28 27.82 24.46
N VAL A 557 3.90 27.04 25.48
CA VAL A 557 3.72 25.57 25.36
C VAL A 557 2.62 25.26 24.34
N LEU A 558 1.44 25.86 24.44
CA LEU A 558 0.34 25.66 23.48
C LEU A 558 0.76 26.04 22.04
N ASN A 559 1.53 27.12 21.87
CA ASN A 559 2.08 27.50 20.58
C ASN A 559 3.13 26.49 20.06
N LYS A 560 3.94 25.89 20.94
CA LYS A 560 4.89 24.83 20.58
C LYS A 560 4.19 23.50 20.26
N GLU A 561 3.12 23.16 20.96
CA GLU A 561 2.27 22.00 20.63
C GLU A 561 1.60 22.16 19.27
N ARG A 562 1.04 23.34 18.97
CA ARG A 562 0.50 23.67 17.63
C ARG A 562 1.57 23.58 16.54
N GLN A 563 2.79 24.07 16.81
CA GLN A 563 3.94 23.94 15.89
C GLN A 563 4.33 22.46 15.69
N LEU A 564 4.37 21.66 16.76
CA LEU A 564 4.68 20.23 16.73
C LEU A 564 3.61 19.41 16.00
N GLN A 565 2.32 19.70 16.22
CA GLN A 565 1.22 19.05 15.51
C GLN A 565 1.26 19.37 14.00
N LYS A 566 1.53 20.63 13.63
CA LYS A 566 1.74 21.04 12.24
C LYS A 566 2.98 20.38 11.61
N ALA A 567 4.04 20.15 12.38
CA ALA A 567 5.21 19.40 11.94
C ALA A 567 4.91 17.89 11.76
N LYS A 568 4.21 17.25 12.70
CA LYS A 568 3.75 15.86 12.60
C LYS A 568 2.86 15.64 11.38
N LEU A 569 1.88 16.52 11.14
CA LEU A 569 0.99 16.44 9.96
C LEU A 569 1.75 16.64 8.63
N LYS A 570 2.79 17.50 8.61
CA LYS A 570 3.69 17.57 7.45
C LYS A 570 4.48 16.27 7.27
N GLN A 571 5.02 15.70 8.35
CA GLN A 571 5.79 14.46 8.32
C GLN A 571 4.96 13.27 7.82
N THR A 572 3.72 13.11 8.28
CA THR A 572 2.82 12.04 7.81
C THR A 572 2.43 12.21 6.35
N ASN A 573 2.16 13.44 5.89
CA ASN A 573 1.93 13.72 4.47
C ASN A 573 3.18 13.40 3.63
N SER A 574 4.38 13.82 4.08
CA SER A 574 5.66 13.46 3.44
C SER A 574 6.06 11.97 3.58
N GLN A 575 5.38 11.18 4.42
CA GLN A 575 5.44 9.71 4.39
C GLN A 575 4.50 9.18 3.31
N MET A 576 3.22 9.55 3.32
CA MET A 576 2.22 9.17 2.31
C MET A 576 2.68 9.47 0.87
N ILE A 577 3.28 10.64 0.64
CA ILE A 577 3.83 11.04 -0.67
C ILE A 577 5.06 10.19 -1.04
N ARG A 578 5.95 9.87 -0.10
CA ARG A 578 7.10 9.00 -0.40
C ARG A 578 6.66 7.57 -0.69
N ASP A 579 5.66 7.06 0.02
CA ASP A 579 5.23 5.67 -0.14
C ASP A 579 4.28 5.51 -1.35
N SER A 580 3.57 6.56 -1.77
CA SER A 580 2.90 6.59 -3.08
C SER A 580 3.89 6.70 -4.25
N LEU A 581 4.95 7.51 -4.12
CA LEU A 581 6.04 7.59 -5.10
C LEU A 581 6.87 6.30 -5.17
N ARG A 582 7.11 5.62 -4.04
CA ARG A 582 7.72 4.27 -4.02
C ARG A 582 6.83 3.27 -4.75
N ASN A 583 5.53 3.28 -4.48
CA ASN A 583 4.58 2.41 -5.17
C ASN A 583 4.49 2.69 -6.68
N SER A 584 4.62 3.95 -7.13
CA SER A 584 4.70 4.24 -8.57
C SER A 584 6.03 3.78 -9.16
N ILE A 585 7.17 4.06 -8.52
CA ILE A 585 8.51 3.58 -8.93
C ILE A 585 8.54 2.05 -9.03
N SER A 586 8.01 1.33 -8.04
CA SER A 586 7.92 -0.14 -8.08
C SER A 586 7.05 -0.65 -9.24
N LYS A 587 5.90 -0.03 -9.52
CA LYS A 587 5.06 -0.37 -10.68
C LYS A 587 5.78 -0.13 -12.00
N THR A 588 6.47 1.01 -12.14
CA THR A 588 7.25 1.33 -13.34
C THR A 588 8.44 0.38 -13.51
N SER A 589 9.09 -0.01 -12.41
CA SER A 589 10.20 -0.98 -12.41
C SER A 589 9.76 -2.38 -12.86
N VAL A 590 8.62 -2.88 -12.35
CA VAL A 590 8.03 -4.16 -12.81
C VAL A 590 7.64 -4.09 -14.29
N SER A 591 7.00 -2.99 -14.72
CA SER A 591 6.67 -2.77 -16.14
C SER A 591 7.92 -2.73 -17.03
N PHE A 592 9.01 -2.10 -16.56
CA PHE A 592 10.29 -2.08 -17.26
C PHE A 592 10.93 -3.47 -17.34
N GLN A 593 10.86 -4.28 -16.27
CA GLN A 593 11.31 -5.67 -16.30
C GLN A 593 10.48 -6.50 -17.30
N GLU A 594 9.15 -6.41 -17.28
CA GLU A 594 8.30 -7.08 -18.28
C GLU A 594 8.65 -6.69 -19.72
N MET A 595 8.92 -5.40 -19.99
CA MET A 595 9.29 -4.95 -21.33
C MET A 595 10.70 -5.39 -21.73
N ASN A 596 11.63 -5.48 -20.78
CA ASN A 596 12.96 -6.04 -21.01
C ASN A 596 12.89 -7.56 -21.28
N ASP A 597 12.05 -8.29 -20.57
CA ASP A 597 11.87 -9.73 -20.77
C ASP A 597 11.24 -10.02 -22.14
N ARG A 598 10.20 -9.26 -22.53
CA ARG A 598 9.62 -9.29 -23.89
C ARG A 598 10.68 -8.98 -24.95
N LYS A 599 11.58 -8.01 -24.72
CA LYS A 599 12.69 -7.68 -25.61
C LYS A 599 13.72 -8.81 -25.72
N GLN A 600 13.96 -9.59 -24.66
CA GLN A 600 14.82 -10.78 -24.73
C GLN A 600 14.11 -11.95 -25.44
N GLN A 601 12.82 -12.16 -25.21
CA GLN A 601 12.01 -13.13 -25.96
C GLN A 601 12.02 -12.83 -27.46
N GLN A 602 11.78 -11.57 -27.86
CA GLN A 602 11.86 -11.12 -29.25
C GLN A 602 13.26 -11.30 -29.85
N LYS A 603 14.34 -11.05 -29.10
CA LYS A 603 15.72 -11.36 -29.54
C LYS A 603 15.94 -12.85 -29.80
N LEU A 604 15.42 -13.72 -28.94
CA LEU A 604 15.51 -15.18 -29.11
C LEU A 604 14.69 -15.65 -30.31
N GLU A 605 13.52 -15.06 -30.54
CA GLU A 605 12.70 -15.35 -31.73
C GLU A 605 13.36 -14.85 -33.02
N ILE A 606 13.88 -13.62 -33.05
CA ILE A 606 14.70 -13.12 -34.17
C ILE A 606 15.88 -14.08 -34.41
N GLY A 607 16.60 -14.47 -33.36
CA GLY A 607 17.69 -15.45 -33.45
C GLY A 607 17.24 -16.86 -33.87
N ARG A 608 15.94 -17.20 -33.81
CA ARG A 608 15.37 -18.43 -34.41
C ARG A 608 15.03 -18.21 -35.89
N LEU A 609 14.40 -17.08 -36.21
CA LEU A 609 14.03 -16.71 -37.58
C LEU A 609 15.26 -16.51 -38.47
N THR A 610 16.32 -15.85 -37.99
CA THR A 610 17.58 -15.73 -38.74
C THR A 610 18.18 -17.10 -39.05
N ARG A 611 18.18 -18.05 -38.10
CA ARG A 611 18.68 -19.43 -38.36
C ARG A 611 17.79 -20.21 -39.34
N MET A 612 16.49 -19.94 -39.37
CA MET A 612 15.56 -20.51 -40.35
C MET A 612 15.79 -19.91 -41.75
N ILE A 613 16.06 -18.60 -41.83
CA ILE A 613 16.41 -17.91 -43.07
C ILE A 613 17.73 -18.44 -43.62
N THR A 614 18.81 -18.52 -42.82
CA THR A 614 20.09 -19.04 -43.30
C THR A 614 19.99 -20.50 -43.76
N SER A 615 19.21 -21.34 -43.07
CA SER A 615 18.94 -22.72 -43.52
C SER A 615 18.22 -22.77 -44.87
N ALA A 616 17.26 -21.86 -45.11
CA ALA A 616 16.55 -21.77 -46.39
C ALA A 616 17.40 -21.16 -47.50
N GLU A 617 18.33 -20.26 -47.17
CA GLU A 617 19.34 -19.72 -48.07
C GLU A 617 20.34 -20.81 -48.48
N ASP A 618 20.84 -21.60 -47.53
CA ASP A 618 21.68 -22.78 -47.77
C ASP A 618 20.95 -23.81 -48.67
N ASP A 619 19.71 -24.18 -48.34
CA ASP A 619 18.88 -25.08 -49.16
C ASP A 619 18.66 -24.53 -50.59
N MET A 620 18.45 -23.21 -50.74
CA MET A 620 18.32 -22.57 -52.05
C MET A 620 19.65 -22.59 -52.83
N ILE A 621 20.79 -22.35 -52.20
CA ILE A 621 22.12 -22.45 -52.83
C ILE A 621 22.37 -23.89 -53.28
N ASP A 622 22.02 -24.86 -52.46
CA ASP A 622 22.16 -26.28 -52.76
C ASP A 622 21.22 -26.73 -53.90
N LEU A 623 20.00 -26.16 -53.97
CA LEU A 623 19.06 -26.36 -55.08
C LEU A 623 19.58 -25.73 -56.39
N ARG A 624 20.16 -24.53 -56.34
CA ARG A 624 20.81 -23.90 -57.51
C ARG A 624 21.95 -24.77 -58.03
N ARG A 625 22.84 -25.25 -57.16
CA ARG A 625 23.96 -26.14 -57.55
C ARG A 625 23.48 -27.45 -58.19
N LYS A 626 22.37 -28.02 -57.69
CA LYS A 626 21.71 -29.19 -58.29
C LYS A 626 21.11 -28.87 -59.67
N TYR A 627 20.52 -27.70 -59.85
CA TYR A 627 19.94 -27.24 -61.11
C TYR A 627 20.99 -26.90 -62.17
N GLU A 628 22.09 -26.23 -61.78
CA GLU A 628 23.26 -25.99 -62.61
C GLU A 628 23.87 -27.30 -63.11
N SER A 629 24.07 -28.27 -62.21
CA SER A 629 24.52 -29.62 -62.59
C SER A 629 23.53 -30.32 -63.54
N ALA A 630 22.21 -30.18 -63.33
CA ALA A 630 21.21 -30.74 -64.24
C ALA A 630 21.26 -30.09 -65.63
N ILE A 631 21.46 -28.76 -65.72
CA ILE A 631 21.68 -28.05 -66.99
C ILE A 631 22.97 -28.53 -67.66
N GLN A 632 24.07 -28.67 -66.91
CA GLN A 632 25.34 -29.14 -67.45
C GLN A 632 25.19 -30.56 -68.03
N ASN A 633 24.66 -31.51 -67.27
CA ASN A 633 24.36 -32.87 -67.73
C ASN A 633 23.46 -32.88 -68.98
N ARG A 634 22.45 -31.99 -69.04
CA ARG A 634 21.57 -31.83 -70.21
C ARG A 634 22.34 -31.31 -71.43
N ASN A 635 23.21 -30.32 -71.24
CA ASN A 635 23.99 -29.71 -72.32
C ASN A 635 25.05 -30.68 -72.86
N GLU A 636 25.79 -31.37 -71.98
CA GLU A 636 26.71 -32.46 -72.33
C GLU A 636 25.97 -33.57 -73.09
N ARG A 637 24.76 -33.94 -72.65
CA ARG A 637 23.94 -34.92 -73.36
C ARG A 637 23.39 -34.42 -74.70
N GLY A 638 23.16 -33.12 -74.83
CA GLY A 638 22.81 -32.47 -76.10
C GLY A 638 23.97 -32.51 -77.10
N ILE A 639 25.19 -32.21 -76.64
CA ILE A 639 26.41 -32.34 -77.45
C ILE A 639 26.58 -33.79 -77.93
N GLN A 640 26.48 -34.78 -77.03
CA GLN A 640 26.51 -36.22 -77.37
C GLN A 640 25.39 -36.72 -78.30
N LEU A 641 24.32 -35.93 -78.46
CA LEU A 641 23.25 -36.21 -79.42
C LEU A 641 23.58 -35.60 -80.78
N ILE A 642 24.04 -34.34 -80.81
CA ILE A 642 24.52 -33.66 -82.03
C ILE A 642 25.69 -34.45 -82.65
N GLU A 643 26.69 -34.84 -81.86
CA GLU A 643 27.80 -35.71 -82.29
C GLU A 643 27.30 -37.00 -82.97
N ARG A 644 26.18 -37.58 -82.46
CA ARG A 644 25.57 -38.79 -83.05
C ARG A 644 24.71 -38.53 -84.27
N GLU A 645 24.05 -37.38 -84.32
CA GLU A 645 23.31 -36.95 -85.52
C GLU A 645 24.30 -36.64 -86.65
N GLU A 646 25.46 -36.05 -86.35
CA GLU A 646 26.59 -35.90 -87.26
C GLU A 646 27.19 -37.25 -87.70
N GLU A 647 27.46 -38.19 -86.78
CA GLU A 647 27.85 -39.57 -87.13
C GLU A 647 26.85 -40.22 -88.10
N VAL A 648 25.54 -40.09 -87.81
CA VAL A 648 24.46 -40.66 -88.62
C VAL A 648 24.36 -39.99 -90.00
N CYS A 649 24.49 -38.67 -90.09
CA CYS A 649 24.56 -37.95 -91.37
C CYS A 649 25.77 -38.42 -92.20
N ILE A 650 26.95 -38.55 -91.58
CA ILE A 650 28.16 -39.09 -92.23
C ILE A 650 27.94 -40.55 -92.69
N PHE A 651 27.18 -41.37 -91.95
CA PHE A 651 26.81 -42.71 -92.40
C PHE A 651 25.81 -42.70 -93.57
N TYR A 652 24.82 -41.80 -93.58
CA TYR A 652 23.92 -41.64 -94.73
C TYR A 652 24.65 -41.16 -95.99
N GLU A 653 25.57 -40.19 -95.87
CA GLU A 653 26.41 -39.77 -97.01
C GLU A 653 27.27 -40.92 -97.53
N LYS A 654 27.94 -41.67 -96.64
CA LYS A 654 28.71 -42.87 -97.03
C LYS A 654 27.84 -43.93 -97.69
N MET A 655 26.62 -44.17 -97.19
CA MET A 655 25.69 -45.12 -97.78
C MET A 655 25.21 -44.67 -99.16
N ASN A 656 24.88 -43.39 -99.34
CA ASN A 656 24.49 -42.82 -100.64
C ASN A 656 25.64 -42.88 -101.66
N ILE A 657 26.88 -42.62 -101.24
CA ILE A 657 28.08 -42.76 -102.08
C ILE A 657 28.29 -44.23 -102.46
N GLN A 658 28.16 -45.16 -101.51
CA GLN A 658 28.28 -46.60 -101.77
C GLN A 658 27.17 -47.11 -102.68
N GLU A 659 25.92 -46.66 -102.51
CA GLU A 659 24.80 -47.04 -103.38
C GLU A 659 24.99 -46.47 -104.80
N MET A 660 25.50 -45.24 -104.93
CA MET A 660 25.85 -44.68 -106.25
C MET A 660 26.99 -45.47 -106.91
N LEU A 661 28.00 -45.89 -106.15
CA LEU A 661 29.08 -46.75 -106.65
C LEU A 661 28.56 -48.14 -107.07
N ILE A 662 27.64 -48.74 -106.31
CA ILE A 662 26.99 -50.01 -106.67
C ILE A 662 26.18 -49.84 -107.96
N ARG A 663 25.31 -48.82 -108.05
CA ARG A 663 24.51 -48.55 -109.26
C ARG A 663 25.38 -48.30 -110.50
N ASN A 664 26.51 -47.60 -110.36
CA ASN A 664 27.48 -47.42 -111.45
C ASN A 664 28.13 -48.75 -111.83
N GLY A 665 28.52 -49.57 -110.85
CA GLY A 665 29.04 -50.92 -111.06
C GLY A 665 28.03 -51.84 -111.74
N ASP A 666 26.75 -51.79 -111.37
CA ASP A 666 25.67 -52.55 -112.01
C ASP A 666 25.48 -52.14 -113.48
N VAL A 667 25.63 -50.85 -113.81
CA VAL A 667 25.59 -50.36 -115.19
C VAL A 667 26.82 -50.83 -115.99
N GLU A 668 28.01 -50.81 -115.40
CA GLU A 668 29.23 -51.36 -116.03
C GLU A 668 29.13 -52.88 -116.24
N ILE A 669 28.60 -53.63 -115.25
CA ILE A 669 28.34 -55.07 -115.35
C ILE A 669 27.31 -55.34 -116.45
N GLN A 670 26.20 -54.59 -116.51
CA GLN A 670 25.19 -54.74 -117.57
C GLN A 670 25.79 -54.49 -118.96
N ALA A 671 26.62 -53.47 -119.14
CA ALA A 671 27.34 -53.20 -120.38
C ALA A 671 28.33 -54.33 -120.75
N MET A 672 29.01 -54.92 -119.76
CA MET A 672 29.86 -56.10 -119.99
C MET A 672 29.04 -57.35 -120.32
N ASP A 673 27.88 -57.56 -119.70
CA ASP A 673 26.96 -58.66 -120.02
C ASP A 673 26.28 -58.50 -121.39
N GLU A 674 26.01 -57.27 -121.84
CA GLU A 674 25.60 -56.99 -123.22
C GLU A 674 26.73 -57.28 -124.20
N LYS A 675 27.97 -56.89 -123.88
CA LYS A 675 29.15 -57.21 -124.68
C LYS A 675 29.42 -58.71 -124.74
N ILE A 676 29.22 -59.45 -123.64
CA ILE A 676 29.29 -60.92 -123.59
C ILE A 676 28.15 -61.55 -124.40
N ARG A 677 26.92 -61.03 -124.32
CA ARG A 677 25.78 -61.49 -125.15
C ARG A 677 26.05 -61.26 -126.64
N PHE A 678 26.59 -60.10 -127.01
CA PHE A 678 26.98 -59.77 -128.38
C PHE A 678 28.12 -60.68 -128.90
N LEU A 679 29.15 -60.92 -128.09
CA LEU A 679 30.23 -61.86 -128.43
C LEU A 679 29.72 -63.30 -128.55
N LYS A 680 28.85 -63.76 -127.64
CA LYS A 680 28.17 -65.07 -127.76
C LYS A 680 27.35 -65.15 -129.04
N MET A 681 26.63 -64.09 -129.42
CA MET A 681 25.88 -64.02 -130.68
C MET A 681 26.81 -64.11 -131.90
N GLN A 682 27.96 -63.41 -131.89
CA GLN A 682 28.99 -63.56 -132.92
C GLN A 682 29.56 -64.98 -132.97
N THR A 683 29.79 -65.63 -131.82
CA THR A 683 30.24 -67.04 -131.77
C THR A 683 29.19 -67.98 -132.35
N THR A 684 27.90 -67.80 -132.06
CA THR A 684 26.84 -68.61 -132.66
C THR A 684 26.70 -68.38 -134.17
N GLU A 685 26.87 -67.15 -134.65
CA GLU A 685 26.87 -66.85 -136.09
C GLU A 685 28.12 -67.40 -136.79
N LYS A 686 29.29 -67.36 -136.14
CA LYS A 686 30.51 -67.99 -136.67
C LYS A 686 30.39 -69.52 -136.68
N ASN A 687 29.79 -70.13 -135.67
CA ASN A 687 29.47 -71.56 -135.68
C ASN A 687 28.47 -71.90 -136.80
N ARG A 688 27.42 -71.08 -137.01
CA ARG A 688 26.50 -71.23 -138.14
C ARG A 688 27.20 -71.15 -139.50
N GLN A 689 28.15 -70.23 -139.66
CA GLN A 689 28.99 -70.12 -140.86
C GLN A 689 29.91 -71.34 -141.05
N ILE A 690 30.50 -71.85 -139.96
CA ILE A 690 31.32 -73.08 -139.97
C ILE A 690 30.46 -74.31 -140.33
N ASP A 691 29.28 -74.46 -139.76
CA ASP A 691 28.39 -75.60 -140.04
C ASP A 691 27.76 -75.52 -141.44
N GLN A 692 27.51 -74.31 -141.96
CA GLN A 692 27.16 -74.12 -143.38
C GLN A 692 28.33 -74.50 -144.29
N ALA A 693 29.57 -74.09 -143.99
CA ALA A 693 30.76 -74.48 -144.74
C ALA A 693 31.03 -76.00 -144.66
N ARG A 694 30.79 -76.63 -143.51
CA ARG A 694 30.87 -78.09 -143.32
C ARG A 694 29.86 -78.84 -144.19
N LYS A 695 28.62 -78.32 -144.32
CA LYS A 695 27.62 -78.88 -145.24
C LYS A 695 28.06 -78.76 -146.70
N CYS A 696 28.48 -77.59 -147.15
CA CYS A 696 29.03 -77.43 -148.50
C CYS A 696 30.25 -78.34 -148.77
N LEU A 697 31.02 -78.67 -147.72
CA LEU A 697 32.14 -79.62 -147.81
C LEU A 697 31.69 -81.09 -147.82
N SER A 698 30.60 -81.48 -147.15
CA SER A 698 30.00 -82.81 -147.35
C SER A 698 29.37 -82.95 -148.74
N ASP A 699 28.69 -81.90 -149.22
CA ASP A 699 28.07 -81.89 -150.56
C ASP A 699 29.16 -82.02 -151.65
N LYS A 700 30.29 -81.33 -151.47
CA LYS A 700 31.48 -81.50 -152.32
C LYS A 700 32.06 -82.92 -152.28
N LYS A 701 32.09 -83.58 -151.11
CA LYS A 701 32.57 -84.97 -151.01
C LYS A 701 31.67 -85.95 -151.75
N VAL A 702 30.34 -85.81 -151.65
CA VAL A 702 29.40 -86.65 -152.41
C VAL A 702 29.65 -86.50 -153.92
N LEU A 703 29.84 -85.27 -154.41
CA LEU A 703 30.19 -85.02 -155.81
C LEU A 703 31.56 -85.60 -156.21
N GLU A 704 32.55 -85.58 -155.32
CA GLU A 704 33.85 -86.23 -155.55
C GLU A 704 33.73 -87.76 -155.60
N GLU A 705 32.92 -88.36 -154.72
CA GLU A 705 32.62 -89.80 -154.71
C GLU A 705 31.83 -90.24 -155.96
N GLU A 706 30.86 -89.42 -156.41
CA GLU A 706 30.15 -89.63 -157.68
C GLU A 706 31.11 -89.60 -158.88
N ILE A 707 32.02 -88.62 -158.95
CA ILE A 707 33.05 -88.52 -160.00
C ILE A 707 33.96 -89.76 -160.00
N VAL A 708 34.43 -90.21 -158.83
CA VAL A 708 35.22 -91.45 -158.73
C VAL A 708 34.41 -92.67 -159.18
N SER A 709 33.12 -92.76 -158.82
CA SER A 709 32.27 -93.87 -159.26
C SER A 709 32.10 -93.93 -160.78
N LEU A 710 31.96 -92.77 -161.44
CA LEU A 710 31.86 -92.65 -162.89
C LEU A 710 33.19 -92.99 -163.58
N GLN A 711 34.32 -92.57 -163.02
CA GLN A 711 35.66 -92.95 -163.51
C GLN A 711 35.88 -94.47 -163.46
N ILE A 712 35.46 -95.13 -162.37
CA ILE A 712 35.53 -96.60 -162.23
C ILE A 712 34.64 -97.32 -163.24
N GLN A 713 33.44 -96.80 -163.53
CA GLN A 713 32.57 -97.34 -164.58
C GLN A 713 33.21 -97.20 -165.98
N LEU A 714 33.81 -96.04 -166.27
CA LEU A 714 34.47 -95.76 -167.55
C LEU A 714 35.70 -96.65 -167.77
N ALA A 715 36.47 -96.93 -166.71
CA ALA A 715 37.58 -97.90 -166.74
C ALA A 715 37.08 -99.31 -167.11
N ARG A 716 36.10 -99.85 -166.36
CA ARG A 716 35.53 -101.19 -166.60
C ARG A 716 34.99 -101.40 -168.01
N CYS A 717 34.45 -100.34 -168.64
CA CYS A 717 34.00 -100.39 -170.02
C CYS A 717 35.15 -100.46 -171.04
N ARG A 718 36.30 -99.83 -170.76
CA ARG A 718 37.51 -99.91 -171.61
C ARG A 718 38.19 -101.27 -171.48
N ASP A 719 38.37 -101.73 -170.24
CA ASP A 719 38.99 -103.04 -169.95
C ASP A 719 38.29 -104.15 -170.74
N LYS A 720 36.95 -104.13 -170.77
CA LYS A 720 36.12 -105.15 -171.41
C LYS A 720 36.08 -105.11 -172.95
N VAL A 721 36.48 -104.01 -173.58
CA VAL A 721 36.71 -103.95 -175.04
C VAL A 721 38.07 -104.59 -175.34
N HIS A 722 39.10 -104.20 -174.60
CA HIS A 722 40.45 -104.74 -174.75
C HIS A 722 40.51 -106.26 -174.47
N GLU A 723 39.69 -106.75 -173.53
CA GLU A 723 39.54 -108.17 -173.20
C GLU A 723 38.89 -109.03 -174.33
N LEU A 724 38.38 -108.40 -175.39
CA LEU A 724 37.83 -109.09 -176.57
C LEU A 724 38.81 -109.04 -177.75
N GLU A 725 39.51 -107.92 -177.94
CA GLU A 725 40.53 -107.75 -178.98
C GLU A 725 41.72 -108.71 -178.78
N LEU A 726 42.18 -108.87 -177.52
CA LEU A 726 43.30 -109.75 -177.16
C LEU A 726 43.00 -111.26 -177.24
N LYS A 727 41.80 -111.69 -177.66
CA LYS A 727 41.40 -113.11 -177.75
C LYS A 727 41.31 -113.64 -179.18
N MET A 728 41.87 -112.92 -180.16
CA MET A 728 41.82 -113.26 -181.58
C MET A 728 43.19 -113.54 -182.22
N GLU A 729 44.31 -113.34 -181.51
CA GLU A 729 45.68 -113.51 -182.03
C GLU A 729 46.54 -114.39 -181.10
N ASP A 730 46.39 -115.72 -181.24
CA ASP A 730 47.27 -116.77 -180.70
C ASP A 730 48.66 -116.80 -181.42
N PRO A 731 49.73 -117.48 -180.91
CA PRO A 731 49.74 -118.49 -179.84
C PRO A 731 50.94 -118.46 -178.84
N ASN A 732 50.68 -118.53 -177.52
CA ASN A 732 51.33 -119.48 -176.60
C ASN A 732 50.81 -119.36 -175.16
N ALA A 733 50.84 -120.46 -174.41
CA ALA A 733 50.26 -120.56 -173.07
C ALA A 733 51.30 -120.63 -171.93
N GLU A 734 50.77 -120.64 -170.71
CA GLU A 734 51.40 -121.03 -169.43
C GLU A 734 52.41 -120.08 -168.74
N ASN A 735 51.90 -119.51 -167.63
CA ASN A 735 52.50 -119.59 -166.28
C ASN A 735 53.94 -119.10 -166.06
N ARG A 736 54.10 -117.92 -165.41
CA ARG A 736 55.15 -117.69 -164.38
C ARG A 736 54.88 -116.52 -163.41
N ILE A 737 54.19 -116.85 -162.29
CA ILE A 737 54.60 -116.66 -160.86
C ILE A 737 55.26 -115.32 -160.44
N ARG A 738 55.02 -114.68 -159.27
CA ARG A 738 53.86 -114.43 -158.34
C ARG A 738 54.37 -113.78 -157.00
N GLN A 739 53.72 -112.71 -156.52
CA GLN A 739 53.72 -112.11 -155.15
C GLN A 739 54.93 -111.33 -154.57
N LEU A 740 54.62 -110.52 -153.53
CA LEU A 740 55.42 -109.52 -152.78
C LEU A 740 54.77 -109.24 -151.40
N GLU A 741 55.54 -108.82 -150.37
CA GLU A 741 55.10 -108.25 -149.05
C GLU A 741 56.19 -107.35 -148.42
N GLY A 742 55.88 -106.51 -147.40
CA GLY A 742 56.90 -105.87 -146.52
C GLY A 742 56.51 -104.68 -145.58
N ASN A 743 56.84 -104.84 -144.27
CA ASN A 743 57.45 -103.94 -143.26
C ASN A 743 56.86 -102.59 -142.71
N ASP A 744 57.28 -102.29 -141.45
CA ASP A 744 57.06 -101.13 -140.53
C ASP A 744 58.05 -99.93 -140.78
N PRO A 745 58.36 -98.93 -139.87
CA PRO A 745 57.86 -98.54 -138.52
C PRO A 745 57.70 -96.99 -138.28
N SER A 746 57.53 -96.51 -137.02
CA SER A 746 57.84 -95.10 -136.64
C SER A 746 58.03 -94.83 -135.12
N GLN A 747 58.52 -93.62 -134.79
CA GLN A 747 59.10 -93.17 -133.50
C GLN A 747 58.09 -92.54 -132.51
N ALA A 748 56.80 -92.44 -132.86
CA ALA A 748 55.84 -91.57 -132.17
C ALA A 748 55.41 -92.02 -130.76
N ASP A 749 55.47 -93.31 -130.44
CA ASP A 749 54.85 -93.85 -129.22
C ASP A 749 55.70 -93.68 -127.94
N LEU A 750 56.96 -93.25 -128.07
CA LEU A 750 57.82 -92.88 -126.95
C LEU A 750 57.45 -91.51 -126.33
N ILE A 751 56.90 -90.58 -127.12
CA ILE A 751 56.61 -89.20 -126.67
C ILE A 751 55.39 -89.17 -125.75
N LYS A 752 54.30 -89.83 -126.15
CA LYS A 752 53.01 -89.89 -125.42
C LYS A 752 53.12 -90.38 -123.98
N LYS A 753 54.21 -91.08 -123.61
CA LYS A 753 54.41 -91.65 -122.28
C LYS A 753 55.07 -90.70 -121.28
N ILE A 754 55.64 -89.59 -121.76
CA ILE A 754 56.20 -88.53 -120.90
C ILE A 754 55.09 -87.56 -120.47
N GLU A 755 54.26 -87.13 -121.42
CA GLU A 755 53.14 -86.20 -121.22
C GLU A 755 52.12 -86.67 -120.15
N GLU A 756 51.87 -87.99 -120.06
CA GLU A 756 50.98 -88.59 -119.03
C GLU A 756 51.47 -88.45 -117.58
N LEU A 757 52.77 -88.22 -117.36
CA LEU A 757 53.35 -88.15 -116.01
C LEU A 757 53.41 -86.73 -115.47
N GLU A 758 53.68 -85.74 -116.32
CA GLU A 758 53.72 -84.32 -115.94
C GLU A 758 52.33 -83.82 -115.51
N LEU A 759 51.28 -84.23 -116.24
CA LEU A 759 49.89 -83.85 -115.97
C LEU A 759 49.40 -84.28 -114.57
N ARG A 760 49.89 -85.42 -114.06
CA ARG A 760 49.56 -85.92 -112.71
C ARG A 760 50.28 -85.20 -111.57
N LEU A 761 51.35 -84.46 -111.86
CA LEU A 761 52.13 -83.74 -110.86
C LEU A 761 51.49 -82.38 -110.58
N ALA A 762 51.13 -81.64 -111.62
CA ALA A 762 50.38 -80.37 -111.51
C ALA A 762 49.06 -80.53 -110.70
N GLU A 763 48.31 -81.60 -110.97
CA GLU A 763 47.09 -81.97 -110.26
C GLU A 763 47.26 -82.19 -108.73
N LYS A 764 48.49 -82.34 -108.24
CA LYS A 764 48.80 -82.53 -106.82
C LYS A 764 49.27 -81.26 -106.13
N GLU A 765 49.92 -80.35 -106.85
CA GLU A 765 50.39 -79.06 -106.33
C GLU A 765 49.22 -78.07 -106.15
N GLU A 766 48.30 -78.02 -107.12
CA GLU A 766 47.07 -77.22 -107.05
C GLU A 766 46.24 -77.53 -105.80
N LYS A 767 46.00 -78.82 -105.54
CA LYS A 767 45.23 -79.33 -104.39
C LYS A 767 45.93 -79.15 -103.03
N LEU A 768 47.19 -78.70 -103.03
CA LEU A 768 47.97 -78.36 -101.82
C LEU A 768 47.83 -76.86 -101.53
N LEU A 769 48.01 -76.02 -102.56
CA LEU A 769 47.78 -74.56 -102.50
C LEU A 769 46.35 -74.21 -102.06
N GLU A 770 45.33 -74.94 -102.52
CA GLU A 770 43.94 -74.77 -102.05
C GLU A 770 43.81 -74.93 -100.52
N LYS A 771 44.57 -75.86 -99.93
CA LYS A 771 44.47 -76.17 -98.49
C LYS A 771 45.25 -75.20 -97.63
N ASP A 772 46.39 -74.72 -98.09
CA ASP A 772 47.14 -73.68 -97.37
C ASP A 772 46.37 -72.35 -97.37
N LEU A 773 45.71 -72.01 -98.48
CA LEU A 773 44.84 -70.82 -98.56
C LEU A 773 43.65 -70.92 -97.59
N LEU A 774 42.99 -72.09 -97.52
CA LEU A 774 41.91 -72.34 -96.56
C LEU A 774 42.41 -72.29 -95.11
N PHE A 775 43.61 -72.82 -94.82
CA PHE A 775 44.19 -72.79 -93.48
C PHE A 775 44.49 -71.35 -93.03
N GLU A 776 45.07 -70.52 -93.89
CA GLU A 776 45.33 -69.11 -93.57
C GLU A 776 44.03 -68.33 -93.35
N GLN A 777 42.99 -68.61 -94.13
CA GLN A 777 41.68 -67.98 -94.00
C GLN A 777 40.95 -68.41 -92.71
N VAL A 778 41.09 -69.67 -92.29
CA VAL A 778 40.57 -70.17 -91.01
C VAL A 778 41.29 -69.55 -89.82
N LEU A 779 42.62 -69.42 -89.85
CA LEU A 779 43.39 -68.73 -88.79
C LEU A 779 42.95 -67.27 -88.65
N ARG A 780 42.89 -66.52 -89.76
CA ARG A 780 42.42 -65.12 -89.76
C ARG A 780 40.97 -64.95 -89.30
N LEU A 781 40.13 -65.99 -89.40
CA LEU A 781 38.78 -65.99 -88.82
C LEU A 781 38.79 -66.34 -87.32
N SER A 782 39.62 -67.29 -86.90
CA SER A 782 39.80 -67.68 -85.50
C SER A 782 40.31 -66.51 -84.65
N ASP A 783 41.36 -65.82 -85.09
CA ASP A 783 41.92 -64.67 -84.36
C ASP A 783 40.91 -63.52 -84.24
N ARG A 784 40.13 -63.26 -85.31
CA ARG A 784 39.07 -62.25 -85.30
C ARG A 784 37.88 -62.63 -84.41
N LEU A 785 37.65 -63.92 -84.17
CA LEU A 785 36.68 -64.40 -83.18
C LEU A 785 37.24 -64.31 -81.76
N GLN A 786 38.51 -64.65 -81.55
CA GLN A 786 39.16 -64.60 -80.23
C GLN A 786 39.30 -63.16 -79.72
N ILE A 787 39.76 -62.21 -80.56
CA ILE A 787 39.82 -60.78 -80.23
C ILE A 787 38.42 -60.21 -79.94
N LYS A 788 37.38 -60.63 -80.70
CA LYS A 788 35.98 -60.26 -80.40
C LYS A 788 35.49 -60.84 -79.08
N ALA A 789 35.83 -62.08 -78.76
CA ALA A 789 35.45 -62.73 -77.51
C ALA A 789 36.14 -62.09 -76.29
N GLU A 790 37.35 -61.57 -76.43
CA GLU A 790 38.06 -60.89 -75.35
C GLU A 790 37.56 -59.46 -75.12
N ASN A 791 37.38 -58.67 -76.17
CA ASN A 791 36.71 -57.36 -76.07
C ASN A 791 35.29 -57.49 -75.48
N GLY A 792 34.55 -58.52 -75.92
CA GLY A 792 33.22 -58.83 -75.41
C GLY A 792 33.18 -59.16 -73.91
N LYS A 793 34.27 -59.59 -73.27
CA LYS A 793 34.31 -59.82 -71.81
C LYS A 793 34.21 -58.50 -71.03
N TYR A 794 34.84 -57.43 -71.50
CA TYR A 794 34.74 -56.12 -70.86
C TYR A 794 33.35 -55.51 -71.05
N ASP A 795 32.80 -55.58 -72.27
CA ASP A 795 31.46 -55.08 -72.56
C ASP A 795 30.36 -55.86 -71.82
N THR A 796 30.44 -57.19 -71.74
CA THR A 796 29.47 -57.98 -70.96
C THR A 796 29.58 -57.75 -69.46
N LEU A 797 30.77 -57.51 -68.90
CA LEU A 797 30.93 -57.20 -67.47
C LEU A 797 30.42 -55.78 -67.16
N THR A 798 30.73 -54.78 -68.00
CA THR A 798 30.15 -53.44 -67.82
C THR A 798 28.63 -53.43 -68.07
N LEU A 799 28.11 -54.25 -68.98
CA LEU A 799 26.67 -54.45 -69.18
C LEU A 799 26.03 -55.14 -67.97
N ALA A 800 26.66 -56.15 -67.37
CA ALA A 800 26.18 -56.80 -66.16
C ALA A 800 26.14 -55.85 -64.95
N ASN A 801 27.14 -54.98 -64.81
CA ASN A 801 27.14 -53.92 -63.80
C ASN A 801 26.04 -52.88 -64.08
N LYS A 802 25.91 -52.38 -65.32
CA LYS A 802 24.82 -51.47 -65.73
C LYS A 802 23.43 -52.10 -65.53
N MET A 803 23.27 -53.39 -65.80
CA MET A 803 22.03 -54.15 -65.60
C MET A 803 21.72 -54.32 -64.12
N SER A 804 22.74 -54.57 -63.28
CA SER A 804 22.60 -54.62 -61.82
C SER A 804 22.24 -53.25 -61.24
N ASP A 805 22.80 -52.17 -61.78
CA ASP A 805 22.45 -50.79 -61.42
C ASP A 805 21.05 -50.39 -61.90
N LEU A 806 20.62 -50.85 -63.07
CA LEU A 806 19.25 -50.68 -63.54
C LEU A 806 18.28 -51.49 -62.68
N GLN A 807 18.60 -52.73 -62.30
CA GLN A 807 17.80 -53.50 -61.33
C GLN A 807 17.75 -52.84 -59.95
N ARG A 808 18.86 -52.24 -59.47
CA ARG A 808 18.88 -51.46 -58.23
C ARG A 808 17.97 -50.23 -58.35
N LYS A 809 18.14 -49.42 -59.40
CA LYS A 809 17.28 -48.27 -59.69
C LYS A 809 15.81 -48.66 -59.82
N ILE A 810 15.48 -49.77 -60.47
CA ILE A 810 14.12 -50.32 -60.59
C ILE A 810 13.58 -50.77 -59.23
N LYS A 811 14.38 -51.43 -58.38
CA LYS A 811 14.00 -51.79 -57.00
C LYS A 811 13.79 -50.56 -56.11
N ASP A 812 14.56 -49.49 -56.33
CA ASP A 812 14.43 -48.24 -55.58
C ASP A 812 13.27 -47.36 -56.10
N THR A 813 13.00 -47.31 -57.41
CA THR A 813 11.81 -46.63 -57.96
C THR A 813 10.53 -47.41 -57.66
N THR A 814 10.53 -48.74 -57.69
CA THR A 814 9.37 -49.53 -57.24
C THR A 814 9.14 -49.42 -55.74
N ARG A 815 10.18 -49.32 -54.89
CA ARG A 815 10.00 -48.96 -53.46
C ARG A 815 9.42 -47.55 -53.29
N LYS A 816 9.90 -46.55 -54.04
CA LYS A 816 9.32 -45.19 -54.03
C LYS A 816 7.88 -45.16 -54.55
N MET A 817 7.57 -45.95 -55.58
CA MET A 817 6.22 -46.10 -56.13
C MET A 817 5.29 -46.80 -55.15
N MET A 818 5.74 -47.85 -54.45
CA MET A 818 4.97 -48.49 -53.38
C MET A 818 4.76 -47.55 -52.18
N ALA A 819 5.75 -46.73 -51.82
CA ALA A 819 5.58 -45.69 -50.80
C ALA A 819 4.54 -44.63 -51.24
N LEU A 820 4.63 -44.14 -52.47
CA LEU A 820 3.64 -43.21 -53.04
C LEU A 820 2.24 -43.85 -53.15
N ILE A 821 2.12 -45.13 -53.50
CA ILE A 821 0.83 -45.86 -53.50
C ILE A 821 0.29 -46.03 -52.08
N ALA A 822 1.15 -46.29 -51.09
CA ALA A 822 0.76 -46.36 -49.67
C ALA A 822 0.30 -44.98 -49.15
N GLU A 823 1.00 -43.90 -49.51
CA GLU A 823 0.58 -42.53 -49.22
C GLU A 823 -0.74 -42.19 -49.92
N LEU A 824 -0.88 -42.46 -51.22
CA LEU A 824 -2.06 -42.12 -52.01
C LEU A 824 -3.29 -42.90 -51.53
N SER A 825 -3.15 -44.19 -51.19
CA SER A 825 -4.22 -44.99 -50.57
C SER A 825 -4.54 -44.55 -49.13
N MET A 826 -3.55 -44.13 -48.32
CA MET A 826 -3.82 -43.51 -47.02
C MET A 826 -4.55 -42.17 -47.16
N LYS A 827 -4.21 -41.36 -48.17
CA LYS A 827 -4.88 -40.10 -48.50
C LYS A 827 -6.30 -40.37 -48.99
N GLN A 828 -6.52 -41.34 -49.89
CA GLN A 828 -7.85 -41.78 -50.32
C GLN A 828 -8.70 -42.25 -49.14
N ALA A 829 -8.16 -43.10 -48.26
CA ALA A 829 -8.86 -43.54 -47.05
C ALA A 829 -9.20 -42.37 -46.12
N LYS A 830 -8.32 -41.36 -46.01
CA LYS A 830 -8.63 -40.12 -45.27
C LYS A 830 -9.72 -39.29 -45.96
N THR A 831 -9.68 -39.15 -47.28
CA THR A 831 -10.72 -38.43 -48.06
C THR A 831 -12.08 -39.12 -47.92
N ILE A 832 -12.13 -40.46 -47.98
CA ILE A 832 -13.37 -41.24 -47.78
C ILE A 832 -13.91 -41.02 -46.36
N LYS A 833 -13.06 -41.05 -45.33
CA LYS A 833 -13.48 -40.74 -43.95
C LYS A 833 -13.97 -39.30 -43.80
N LEU A 834 -13.31 -38.32 -44.40
CA LEU A 834 -13.75 -36.92 -44.36
C LEU A 834 -15.04 -36.70 -45.15
N GLN A 835 -15.26 -37.40 -46.27
CA GLN A 835 -16.53 -37.39 -46.99
C GLN A 835 -17.65 -38.05 -46.18
N GLN A 836 -17.35 -39.07 -45.39
CA GLN A 836 -18.31 -39.66 -44.46
C GLN A 836 -18.63 -38.67 -43.31
N GLU A 837 -17.62 -38.11 -42.64
CA GLU A 837 -17.82 -37.08 -41.60
C GLU A 837 -18.58 -35.85 -42.11
N VAL A 838 -18.40 -35.46 -43.38
CA VAL A 838 -19.18 -34.38 -44.02
C VAL A 838 -20.63 -34.80 -44.18
N ARG A 839 -20.92 -35.98 -44.75
CA ARG A 839 -22.29 -36.50 -44.89
C ARG A 839 -23.01 -36.70 -43.56
N ASP A 840 -22.31 -37.22 -42.56
CA ASP A 840 -22.85 -37.42 -41.21
C ASP A 840 -23.22 -36.05 -40.57
N LYS A 841 -22.44 -34.99 -40.84
CA LYS A 841 -22.72 -33.62 -40.40
C LYS A 841 -23.79 -32.93 -41.25
N GLU A 842 -23.85 -33.20 -42.56
CA GLU A 842 -24.93 -32.73 -43.44
C GLU A 842 -26.26 -33.31 -42.98
N GLN A 843 -26.34 -34.62 -42.72
CA GLN A 843 -27.52 -35.29 -42.16
C GLN A 843 -27.88 -34.78 -40.75
N PHE A 844 -26.89 -34.48 -39.90
CA PHE A 844 -27.12 -33.85 -38.60
C PHE A 844 -27.70 -32.42 -38.75
N VAL A 845 -27.26 -31.67 -39.75
CA VAL A 845 -27.77 -30.32 -40.05
C VAL A 845 -29.16 -30.37 -40.69
N GLU A 846 -29.42 -31.31 -41.60
CA GLU A 846 -30.75 -31.57 -42.17
C GLU A 846 -31.75 -31.99 -41.08
N THR A 847 -31.37 -32.88 -40.16
CA THR A 847 -32.23 -33.29 -39.04
C THR A 847 -32.42 -32.17 -38.01
N CYS A 848 -31.41 -31.32 -37.77
CA CYS A 848 -31.57 -30.07 -37.02
C CYS A 848 -32.59 -29.14 -37.67
N TYR A 849 -32.51 -28.90 -38.98
CA TYR A 849 -33.45 -28.04 -39.72
C TYR A 849 -34.86 -28.63 -39.72
N ALA A 850 -35.03 -29.92 -39.99
CA ALA A 850 -36.34 -30.58 -39.97
C ALA A 850 -37.01 -30.53 -38.59
N ARG A 851 -36.24 -30.60 -37.49
CA ARG A 851 -36.76 -30.36 -36.12
C ARG A 851 -37.17 -28.91 -35.91
N LEU A 852 -36.37 -27.96 -36.40
CA LEU A 852 -36.63 -26.52 -36.29
C LEU A 852 -37.89 -26.12 -37.09
N GLU A 853 -38.08 -26.66 -38.30
CA GLU A 853 -39.32 -26.52 -39.10
C GLU A 853 -40.56 -27.09 -38.40
N GLN A 854 -40.39 -28.15 -37.61
CA GLN A 854 -41.44 -28.73 -36.75
C GLN A 854 -41.64 -27.96 -35.43
N GLY A 855 -40.91 -26.86 -35.20
CA GLY A 855 -40.98 -26.06 -33.98
C GLY A 855 -40.31 -26.68 -32.76
N LEU A 856 -39.50 -27.72 -32.94
CA LEU A 856 -38.75 -28.42 -31.89
C LEU A 856 -37.32 -27.87 -31.76
N PRO A 857 -36.64 -28.07 -30.61
CA PRO A 857 -35.24 -27.70 -30.46
C PRO A 857 -34.35 -28.43 -31.48
N PRO A 858 -33.30 -27.78 -32.05
CA PRO A 858 -32.50 -28.38 -33.13
C PRO A 858 -31.83 -29.71 -32.76
N SER A 859 -31.35 -29.85 -31.51
CA SER A 859 -30.72 -31.07 -30.98
C SER A 859 -31.35 -31.47 -29.64
N GLU A 860 -31.37 -32.78 -29.35
CA GLU A 860 -31.74 -33.32 -28.02
C GLU A 860 -30.87 -32.76 -26.89
N GLU A 861 -29.63 -32.37 -27.17
CA GLU A 861 -28.77 -31.68 -26.20
C GLU A 861 -29.34 -30.28 -25.88
N THR A 862 -29.74 -29.52 -26.90
CA THR A 862 -30.37 -28.21 -26.72
C THR A 862 -31.75 -28.29 -26.05
N GLU A 863 -32.50 -29.37 -26.28
CA GLU A 863 -33.74 -29.65 -25.54
C GLU A 863 -33.46 -29.93 -24.06
N GLN A 864 -32.45 -30.74 -23.74
CA GLN A 864 -32.03 -31.01 -22.37
C GLN A 864 -31.54 -29.75 -21.65
N GLU A 865 -30.80 -28.86 -22.33
CA GLU A 865 -30.38 -27.59 -21.76
C GLU A 865 -31.54 -26.61 -21.56
N TRP A 866 -32.47 -26.51 -22.51
CA TRP A 866 -33.71 -25.75 -22.35
C TRP A 866 -34.53 -26.26 -21.15
N MET A 867 -34.67 -27.58 -21.01
CA MET A 867 -35.36 -28.20 -19.87
C MET A 867 -34.60 -28.03 -18.54
N ARG A 868 -33.28 -27.86 -18.53
CA ARG A 868 -32.51 -27.45 -17.34
C ARG A 868 -32.78 -25.98 -16.99
N LEU A 869 -32.76 -25.08 -17.97
CA LEU A 869 -33.06 -23.65 -17.79
C LEU A 869 -34.48 -23.45 -17.23
N LEU A 870 -35.48 -24.12 -17.79
CA LEU A 870 -36.87 -24.02 -17.33
C LEU A 870 -37.05 -24.51 -15.88
N ARG A 871 -36.34 -25.57 -15.47
CA ARG A 871 -36.31 -26.05 -14.07
C ARG A 871 -35.62 -25.07 -13.12
N ASN A 872 -34.61 -24.34 -13.60
CA ASN A 872 -33.91 -23.33 -12.81
C ASN A 872 -34.75 -22.06 -12.65
N GLN A 873 -35.42 -21.63 -13.71
CA GLN A 873 -36.33 -20.47 -13.70
C GLN A 873 -37.52 -20.70 -12.75
N ARG A 874 -38.13 -21.89 -12.77
CA ARG A 874 -39.21 -22.27 -11.83
C ARG A 874 -38.73 -22.29 -10.37
N ARG A 875 -37.49 -22.75 -10.10
CA ARG A 875 -36.91 -22.67 -8.75
C ARG A 875 -36.74 -21.22 -8.32
N HIS A 876 -36.16 -20.34 -9.14
CA HIS A 876 -36.04 -18.93 -8.80
C HIS A 876 -37.38 -18.22 -8.59
N GLN A 877 -38.45 -18.61 -9.28
CA GLN A 877 -39.79 -18.10 -9.00
C GLN A 877 -40.28 -18.54 -7.61
N ALA A 878 -40.15 -19.83 -7.27
CA ALA A 878 -40.47 -20.33 -5.94
C ALA A 878 -39.64 -19.66 -4.82
N ASP A 879 -38.32 -19.50 -5.02
CA ASP A 879 -37.41 -18.83 -4.08
C ASP A 879 -37.84 -17.36 -3.81
N LEU A 880 -38.43 -16.69 -4.81
CA LEU A 880 -38.94 -15.32 -4.71
C LEU A 880 -40.31 -15.26 -4.02
N GLU A 881 -41.21 -16.20 -4.32
CA GLU A 881 -42.53 -16.34 -3.68
C GLU A 881 -42.43 -16.76 -2.20
N GLU A 882 -41.40 -17.52 -1.83
CA GLU A 882 -41.09 -17.85 -0.43
C GLU A 882 -40.54 -16.61 0.31
N LYS A 883 -39.58 -15.88 -0.29
CA LYS A 883 -39.07 -14.62 0.28
C LYS A 883 -40.15 -13.54 0.42
N ALA A 884 -41.09 -13.45 -0.53
CA ALA A 884 -42.21 -12.51 -0.45
C ALA A 884 -43.11 -12.81 0.75
N ARG A 885 -43.45 -14.09 0.98
CA ARG A 885 -44.23 -14.54 2.15
C ARG A 885 -43.50 -14.25 3.46
N ASN A 886 -42.23 -14.62 3.58
CA ASN A 886 -41.44 -14.33 4.78
C ASN A 886 -41.39 -12.82 5.08
N ALA A 887 -41.26 -11.97 4.04
CA ALA A 887 -41.25 -10.52 4.19
C ALA A 887 -42.64 -9.90 4.52
N ASP A 888 -43.74 -10.62 4.33
CA ASP A 888 -45.08 -10.23 4.79
C ASP A 888 -45.40 -10.76 6.20
N GLU A 889 -44.88 -11.95 6.55
CA GLU A 889 -44.91 -12.48 7.92
C GLU A 889 -44.07 -11.59 8.87
N GLU A 890 -42.87 -11.15 8.46
CA GLU A 890 -42.04 -10.21 9.23
C GLU A 890 -42.78 -8.90 9.54
N LYS A 891 -43.66 -8.41 8.64
CA LYS A 891 -44.48 -7.21 8.87
C LYS A 891 -45.59 -7.45 9.90
N GLN A 892 -46.15 -8.66 9.97
CA GLN A 892 -47.17 -8.99 10.98
C GLN A 892 -46.59 -9.10 12.40
N HIS A 893 -45.31 -9.43 12.52
CA HIS A 893 -44.60 -9.53 13.80
C HIS A 893 -44.02 -8.20 14.32
N MET A 894 -44.23 -7.09 13.63
CA MET A 894 -43.78 -5.75 14.05
C MET A 894 -44.86 -4.99 14.84
N LEU A 895 -44.60 -4.71 16.12
CA LEU A 895 -45.47 -3.87 16.94
C LEU A 895 -45.31 -2.38 16.61
N PRO A 896 -46.34 -1.52 16.85
CA PRO A 896 -46.27 -0.08 16.57
C PRO A 896 -45.12 0.69 17.24
N ASN A 897 -44.52 0.14 18.31
CA ASN A 897 -43.32 0.69 18.97
C ASN A 897 -41.99 0.22 18.33
N GLY A 898 -42.02 -0.44 17.16
CA GLY A 898 -40.82 -0.87 16.43
C GLY A 898 -40.12 -2.12 16.99
N LEU A 899 -40.76 -2.83 17.92
CA LEU A 899 -40.24 -4.08 18.48
C LEU A 899 -40.83 -5.30 17.75
N TYR A 900 -39.94 -6.19 17.31
CA TYR A 900 -40.28 -7.45 16.63
C TYR A 900 -40.60 -8.55 17.66
N THR A 901 -41.76 -9.20 17.56
CA THR A 901 -42.17 -10.26 18.50
C THR A 901 -42.84 -11.44 17.82
N THR A 902 -42.31 -12.65 18.03
CA THR A 902 -42.85 -13.92 17.54
C THR A 902 -43.98 -14.51 18.41
N ALA A 903 -44.49 -13.75 19.38
CA ALA A 903 -45.56 -14.18 20.27
C ALA A 903 -46.94 -13.78 19.72
N GLU A 904 -47.82 -14.76 19.49
CA GLU A 904 -49.23 -14.51 19.15
C GLU A 904 -49.90 -13.64 20.22
N GLN A 905 -50.61 -12.58 19.81
CA GLN A 905 -51.46 -11.84 20.74
C GLN A 905 -52.61 -12.73 21.22
N ARG A 906 -52.79 -12.84 22.55
CA ARG A 906 -53.88 -13.63 23.14
C ARG A 906 -55.23 -12.94 22.89
N PRO A 907 -56.25 -13.66 22.36
CA PRO A 907 -57.60 -13.12 22.26
C PRO A 907 -58.18 -12.86 23.66
N ASN A 908 -58.33 -11.59 24.03
CA ASN A 908 -58.80 -11.20 25.38
C ASN A 908 -60.33 -11.14 25.52
N ALA A 909 -61.07 -11.39 24.45
CA ALA A 909 -62.53 -11.45 24.44
C ALA A 909 -63.05 -12.48 23.42
N TYR A 910 -64.31 -12.89 23.57
CA TYR A 910 -65.09 -13.58 22.54
C TYR A 910 -66.25 -12.69 22.09
N ILE A 911 -66.72 -12.91 20.85
CA ILE A 911 -67.88 -12.23 20.25
C ILE A 911 -68.96 -13.32 20.10
N PRO A 912 -70.06 -13.28 20.88
CA PRO A 912 -71.15 -14.23 20.72
C PRO A 912 -71.81 -14.13 19.34
N GLU A 913 -72.12 -15.27 18.74
CA GLU A 913 -72.69 -15.39 17.39
C GLU A 913 -74.23 -15.26 17.35
N ASP A 914 -74.87 -14.91 18.48
CA ASP A 914 -76.32 -14.70 18.58
C ASP A 914 -76.75 -13.44 17.82
N VAL A 915 -77.44 -13.65 16.70
CA VAL A 915 -77.87 -12.64 15.70
C VAL A 915 -78.85 -11.57 16.25
N ALA A 916 -79.22 -11.63 17.54
CA ALA A 916 -80.13 -10.70 18.21
C ALA A 916 -79.43 -9.64 19.10
N ALA A 917 -78.09 -9.64 19.20
CA ALA A 917 -77.34 -8.67 19.99
C ALA A 917 -76.20 -7.99 19.20
N LEU A 918 -75.92 -6.72 19.51
CA LEU A 918 -74.78 -6.01 18.93
C LEU A 918 -73.44 -6.66 19.34
N PRO A 919 -72.45 -6.78 18.44
CA PRO A 919 -71.20 -7.51 18.67
C PRO A 919 -70.22 -6.72 19.55
N LEU A 920 -70.58 -6.55 20.82
CA LEU A 920 -69.74 -5.94 21.85
C LEU A 920 -68.87 -7.02 22.52
N PRO A 921 -67.52 -6.93 22.43
CA PRO A 921 -66.63 -7.96 22.96
C PRO A 921 -66.76 -8.06 24.48
N ARG A 922 -66.99 -9.27 24.99
CA ARG A 922 -67.05 -9.53 26.44
C ARG A 922 -65.76 -10.19 26.93
N PRO A 923 -65.19 -9.74 28.06
CA PRO A 923 -64.03 -10.41 28.66
C PRO A 923 -64.42 -11.81 29.14
N TYR A 924 -63.49 -12.76 29.04
CA TYR A 924 -63.68 -14.09 29.62
C TYR A 924 -63.82 -13.99 31.14
N GLY A 925 -64.76 -14.74 31.71
CA GLY A 925 -64.90 -14.87 33.16
C GLY A 925 -63.76 -15.67 33.80
N ALA A 926 -63.88 -15.99 35.09
CA ALA A 926 -62.86 -16.69 35.88
C ALA A 926 -62.47 -18.12 35.40
N LEU A 927 -63.08 -18.61 34.32
CA LEU A 927 -62.77 -19.87 33.63
C LEU A 927 -62.46 -19.57 32.15
N ALA A 928 -61.34 -18.88 31.90
CA ALA A 928 -60.89 -18.57 30.53
C ALA A 928 -60.39 -19.85 29.81
N PRO A 929 -60.71 -20.04 28.51
CA PRO A 929 -60.24 -21.22 27.76
C PRO A 929 -58.71 -21.27 27.63
N PHE A 930 -58.11 -22.38 28.06
CA PHE A 930 -56.68 -22.64 27.90
C PHE A 930 -56.42 -23.27 26.52
N LYS A 931 -55.79 -22.52 25.59
CA LYS A 931 -55.26 -23.06 24.31
C LYS A 931 -54.20 -24.13 24.67
N PRO A 932 -54.41 -25.42 24.36
CA PRO A 932 -53.44 -26.46 24.73
C PRO A 932 -52.09 -26.20 24.06
N THR A 933 -51.00 -26.33 24.81
CA THR A 933 -49.65 -26.22 24.26
C THR A 933 -49.42 -27.32 23.23
N GLU A 934 -48.91 -26.97 22.05
CA GLU A 934 -48.65 -27.96 21.00
C GLU A 934 -47.62 -29.02 21.45
N PRO A 935 -47.81 -30.30 21.08
CA PRO A 935 -46.90 -31.35 21.47
C PRO A 935 -45.51 -31.14 20.84
N GLY A 936 -44.49 -30.98 21.68
CA GLY A 936 -43.13 -30.71 21.25
C GLY A 936 -42.57 -31.73 20.25
N THR A 937 -41.56 -31.30 19.48
CA THR A 937 -40.99 -31.92 18.27
C THR A 937 -40.44 -33.35 18.36
N SER A 938 -40.60 -34.01 19.52
CA SER A 938 -40.24 -35.41 19.79
C SER A 938 -41.15 -36.44 19.08
N MET A 939 -42.44 -36.12 18.87
CA MET A 939 -43.44 -37.07 18.33
C MET A 939 -43.37 -37.34 16.80
N ARG A 940 -42.18 -37.66 16.28
CA ARG A 940 -41.98 -38.01 14.85
C ARG A 940 -42.33 -39.47 14.46
N HIS A 941 -42.93 -40.25 15.36
CA HIS A 941 -43.04 -41.71 15.23
C HIS A 941 -44.47 -42.28 15.20
N ILE A 942 -45.44 -41.57 14.63
CA ILE A 942 -46.75 -42.14 14.25
C ILE A 942 -47.00 -41.91 12.75
N ARG A 943 -46.95 -42.98 11.96
CA ARG A 943 -47.41 -42.96 10.55
C ARG A 943 -48.93 -43.04 10.53
N LYS A 944 -49.60 -42.12 9.83
CA LYS A 944 -51.04 -42.27 9.52
C LYS A 944 -51.22 -43.46 8.56
N PRO A 945 -52.26 -44.29 8.72
CA PRO A 945 -52.54 -45.39 7.80
C PRO A 945 -52.94 -44.83 6.42
N ALA A 946 -52.41 -45.43 5.36
CA ALA A 946 -52.79 -45.05 3.99
C ALA A 946 -54.14 -45.67 3.63
N VAL A 947 -55.13 -44.82 3.34
CA VAL A 947 -56.43 -45.24 2.79
C VAL A 947 -56.20 -45.71 1.36
N LYS A 948 -56.60 -46.94 1.04
CA LYS A 948 -56.61 -47.42 -0.35
C LYS A 948 -57.74 -46.74 -1.13
N PRO A 949 -57.54 -46.35 -2.40
CA PRO A 949 -58.65 -45.90 -3.23
C PRO A 949 -59.67 -47.04 -3.40
N ILE A 950 -60.95 -46.66 -3.51
CA ILE A 950 -62.04 -47.56 -3.85
C ILE A 950 -62.19 -47.53 -5.38
N GLU A 951 -62.28 -48.70 -6.00
CA GLU A 951 -62.54 -48.83 -7.44
C GLU A 951 -64.05 -48.63 -7.73
N ILE A 952 -64.34 -47.71 -8.66
CA ILE A 952 -65.62 -47.54 -9.38
C ILE A 952 -65.26 -47.17 -10.81
#